data_AF-I6AQ43-F1
#
_entry.id   AF-I6AQ43-F1
#
_cell.length_a   1.000
_cell.length_b   1.000
_cell.length_c   1.000
_cell.angle_alpha   90.00
_cell.angle_beta   90.00
_cell.angle_gamma   90.00
#
_symmetry.space_group_name_H-M   'P 1'
#
loop_
_entity.id
_entity.type
_entity.pdbx_description
1 polymer ?
#
loop_
_entity_poly.entity_id
_entity_poly.type
_entity_poly.pdbx_seq_one_letter_code
_entity_poly.pdbx_strand_id
1 'polypeptide(L)'
;MSTIAPVTSVTPGTGRRFRRLILELSPKPFRDPSPAGTEAVARELLSQYHALLQSADALSFLFWTADGSEILDYRGRPDDEIHWARYIGIANDAPPGTLPGTLHGTARVPYCDNPPPPPLTYGRLRDIIATLRRSVAETTGKPVTFGTTFDPGPEFAESDFKYKRHPEINKGAIMGHKQWLHCASSLHADDTAYAGFPDGIPEGTPLGTFLGRQARLFMQDTGFDYIWFSNGFGFSLDSWNCTGEVFDGERFDTSGAPAVNRSILKFWQDFRAECPDHRVETRGSNLSTAMDLAAHASPVRDIYTGGFNLIAPVNSPWAALNHDYGLELVGWMSHIAELPGEKGGAGVPSASPGYPFRYYIHDPWWLNSPWLDRYGREPHDIYLPLACNRIGSDGAIVPPASLSLLTIDDSLGRLPREVPNEITPHIQRALADFPDAPGLLTWVYPFDEYHDQTFATPSRASEVFFGDWFMRTAVNTGLPLNTVVSAKNYLATRAAKPGLYAGTVLVTPAPDAGTPLAAALLEHIRTGGFLLLYGPLTHTSPELLSHLGLRTGAAPLDGELTLETVLAPDAHRDGSAFPQKLNYRSLLNGGPIDTDRADRGAGVPPATWHGHPAHDSGVARASSPCSAGVPPASVETLATVTGPAGDTRPFAVAACDGRLLWVRGALSETVKKGGAHLPNPDDPAQWAHPARLMRWALEKLGYIIRFDKSTPATKDPLILCARSRGGWVFSGFTTTTTTTLRWRFPQGVPVPTGTDVHLTGTGTVGETHTPAAWHRECRILVEQAGPGDVSCREHYSGEIGITRRLRISGLKNAIVTCLPDTDFPPDAVRIQKDEGYLGTGPAIPFRRTAEGYCITTEPVTGEIFCSW
;
A
#
# COMPACT_ATOMS: atom_id res chain seq x y z
N MET A 1 -36.24 -17.63 -29.08
CA MET A 1 -35.06 -17.95 -28.25
C MET A 1 -35.47 -17.86 -26.81
N SER A 2 -35.41 -18.97 -26.07
CA SER A 2 -35.74 -19.03 -24.65
C SER A 2 -34.81 -18.07 -23.90
N THR A 3 -35.36 -17.08 -23.21
CA THR A 3 -34.63 -16.25 -22.26
C THR A 3 -34.22 -17.14 -21.10
N ILE A 4 -33.02 -17.70 -21.20
CA ILE A 4 -32.33 -18.34 -20.08
C ILE A 4 -32.24 -17.27 -18.98
N ALA A 5 -32.89 -17.52 -17.84
CA ALA A 5 -32.74 -16.68 -16.67
C ALA A 5 -31.24 -16.51 -16.36
N PRO A 6 -30.77 -15.30 -15.98
CA PRO A 6 -29.36 -15.12 -15.65
C PRO A 6 -29.00 -16.14 -14.57
N VAL A 7 -27.98 -16.95 -14.83
CA VAL A 7 -27.39 -17.84 -13.84
C VAL A 7 -26.86 -16.94 -12.71
N THR A 8 -27.66 -16.76 -11.66
CA THR A 8 -27.26 -16.02 -10.48
C THR A 8 -26.19 -16.82 -9.76
N SER A 9 -24.95 -16.34 -9.83
CA SER A 9 -23.87 -16.78 -8.95
C SER A 9 -24.34 -16.63 -7.50
N VAL A 10 -24.32 -17.73 -6.74
CA VAL A 10 -24.77 -17.79 -5.33
C VAL A 10 -23.60 -17.51 -4.36
N THR A 11 -22.40 -17.24 -4.87
CA THR A 11 -21.24 -16.98 -4.01
C THR A 11 -21.29 -15.55 -3.46
N PRO A 12 -21.26 -15.33 -2.13
CA PRO A 12 -21.19 -14.00 -1.53
C PRO A 12 -20.02 -13.17 -2.09
N GLY A 13 -20.23 -11.87 -2.30
CA GLY A 13 -19.20 -10.96 -2.85
C GLY A 13 -18.99 -11.00 -4.38
N THR A 14 -19.63 -11.91 -5.12
CA THR A 14 -19.44 -12.04 -6.60
C THR A 14 -20.03 -10.91 -7.45
N GLY A 15 -20.69 -9.93 -6.83
CA GLY A 15 -21.15 -8.72 -7.51
C GLY A 15 -20.05 -7.67 -7.75
N ARG A 16 -18.91 -7.77 -7.07
CA ARG A 16 -17.82 -6.78 -7.21
C ARG A 16 -17.10 -6.96 -8.53
N ARG A 17 -16.95 -5.84 -9.24
CA ARG A 17 -16.32 -5.78 -10.56
C ARG A 17 -15.35 -4.61 -10.61
N PHE A 18 -14.30 -4.78 -11.39
CA PHE A 18 -13.50 -3.63 -11.79
C PHE A 18 -14.31 -2.79 -12.77
N ARG A 19 -14.23 -1.46 -12.65
CA ARG A 19 -14.76 -0.58 -13.71
C ARG A 19 -13.99 -0.79 -15.01
N ARG A 20 -12.70 -1.15 -14.92
CA ARG A 20 -11.84 -1.35 -16.09
C ARG A 20 -10.74 -2.39 -15.86
N LEU A 21 -10.62 -3.35 -16.76
CA LEU A 21 -9.45 -4.23 -16.88
C LEU A 21 -8.49 -3.63 -17.91
N ILE A 22 -7.22 -3.47 -17.57
CA ILE A 22 -6.16 -2.94 -18.43
C ILE A 22 -5.19 -4.08 -18.71
N LEU A 23 -5.08 -4.46 -19.97
CA LEU A 23 -4.12 -5.45 -20.44
C LEU A 23 -2.94 -4.69 -21.03
N GLU A 24 -1.81 -4.68 -20.34
CA GLU A 24 -0.60 -4.04 -20.86
C GLU A 24 0.13 -5.01 -21.79
N LEU A 25 0.60 -4.53 -22.94
CA LEU A 25 1.27 -5.36 -23.93
C LEU A 25 2.27 -4.59 -24.77
N SER A 26 3.27 -5.30 -25.28
CA SER A 26 4.14 -4.78 -26.34
C SER A 26 3.57 -5.11 -27.74
N PRO A 27 4.11 -4.54 -28.83
CA PRO A 27 3.78 -4.96 -30.20
C PRO A 27 4.33 -6.35 -30.58
N LYS A 28 5.20 -6.97 -29.75
CA LYS A 28 5.90 -8.22 -30.07
C LYS A 28 5.00 -9.41 -30.47
N PRO A 29 3.78 -9.58 -29.92
CA PRO A 29 2.87 -10.66 -30.34
C PRO A 29 2.41 -10.56 -31.80
N PHE A 30 2.42 -9.37 -32.42
CA PHE A 30 1.90 -9.12 -33.77
C PHE A 30 2.91 -9.45 -34.88
N ARG A 31 3.49 -10.65 -34.82
CA ARG A 31 4.55 -11.10 -35.75
C ARG A 31 4.09 -11.29 -37.19
N ASP A 32 2.85 -11.75 -37.38
CA ASP A 32 2.23 -11.81 -38.70
C ASP A 32 1.57 -10.44 -38.97
N PRO A 33 2.10 -9.63 -39.91
CA PRO A 33 1.58 -8.30 -40.18
C PRO A 33 0.25 -8.32 -40.95
N SER A 34 -0.24 -9.50 -41.36
CA SER A 34 -1.51 -9.62 -42.07
C SER A 34 -2.71 -9.26 -41.18
N PRO A 35 -3.84 -8.85 -41.76
CA PRO A 35 -5.10 -8.68 -41.03
C PRO A 35 -5.48 -9.94 -40.24
N ALA A 36 -5.32 -11.13 -40.84
CA ALA A 36 -5.64 -12.41 -40.21
C ALA A 36 -4.74 -12.71 -39.00
N GLY A 37 -3.45 -12.38 -39.08
CA GLY A 37 -2.51 -12.50 -37.97
C GLY A 37 -2.89 -11.61 -36.79
N THR A 38 -3.25 -10.35 -37.08
CA THR A 38 -3.73 -9.40 -36.06
C THR A 38 -5.00 -9.88 -35.36
N GLU A 39 -5.96 -10.40 -36.13
CA GLU A 39 -7.20 -10.97 -35.60
C GLU A 39 -6.96 -12.24 -34.77
N ALA A 40 -5.95 -13.05 -35.14
CA ALA A 40 -5.59 -14.23 -34.37
C ALA A 40 -5.05 -13.85 -32.98
N VAL A 41 -4.18 -12.83 -32.90
CA VAL A 41 -3.70 -12.28 -31.62
C VAL A 41 -4.87 -11.73 -30.81
N ALA A 42 -5.77 -10.95 -31.43
CA ALA A 42 -6.95 -10.39 -30.77
C ALA A 42 -7.84 -11.49 -30.16
N ARG A 43 -8.15 -12.55 -30.93
CA ARG A 43 -8.92 -13.70 -30.44
C ARG A 43 -8.23 -14.41 -29.28
N GLU A 44 -6.91 -14.58 -29.37
CA GLU A 44 -6.12 -15.23 -28.33
C GLU A 44 -6.21 -14.43 -27.02
N LEU A 45 -5.89 -13.13 -27.05
CA LEU A 45 -5.99 -12.23 -25.89
C LEU A 45 -7.37 -12.29 -25.20
N LEU A 46 -8.44 -12.20 -25.98
CA LEU A 46 -9.81 -12.25 -25.45
C LEU A 46 -10.19 -13.61 -24.87
N SER A 47 -9.61 -14.69 -25.41
CA SER A 47 -9.85 -16.05 -24.94
C SER A 47 -9.18 -16.32 -23.60
N GLN A 48 -7.89 -15.98 -23.43
CA GLN A 48 -7.13 -16.30 -22.21
C GLN A 48 -7.62 -15.52 -21.00
N TYR A 49 -8.08 -14.27 -21.20
CA TYR A 49 -8.53 -13.40 -20.12
C TYR A 49 -10.06 -13.37 -19.94
N HIS A 50 -10.80 -14.29 -20.58
CA HIS A 50 -12.26 -14.29 -20.61
C HIS A 50 -12.91 -14.18 -19.21
N ALA A 51 -12.41 -14.94 -18.22
CA ALA A 51 -12.97 -14.93 -16.87
C ALA A 51 -12.77 -13.58 -16.14
N LEU A 52 -11.62 -12.93 -16.31
CA LEU A 52 -11.40 -11.58 -15.80
C LEU A 52 -12.22 -10.53 -16.57
N LEU A 53 -12.37 -10.69 -17.88
CA LEU A 53 -13.22 -9.82 -18.70
C LEU A 53 -14.67 -9.86 -18.24
N GLN A 54 -15.19 -11.00 -17.78
CA GLN A 54 -16.53 -11.09 -17.18
C GLN A 54 -16.66 -10.30 -15.88
N SER A 55 -15.54 -10.10 -15.16
CA SER A 55 -15.46 -9.42 -13.86
C SER A 55 -15.10 -7.93 -13.98
N ALA A 56 -15.14 -7.35 -15.20
CA ALA A 56 -14.85 -5.95 -15.46
C ALA A 56 -15.92 -5.28 -16.33
N ASP A 57 -16.23 -4.01 -16.14
CA ASP A 57 -17.26 -3.31 -16.93
C ASP A 57 -16.74 -2.80 -18.28
N ALA A 58 -15.46 -2.48 -18.36
CA ALA A 58 -14.76 -2.04 -19.56
C ALA A 58 -13.38 -2.69 -19.70
N LEU A 59 -12.82 -2.63 -20.90
CA LEU A 59 -11.48 -3.10 -21.23
C LEU A 59 -10.57 -1.92 -21.63
N SER A 60 -9.28 -2.08 -21.42
CA SER A 60 -8.26 -1.18 -21.94
C SER A 60 -7.05 -1.98 -22.40
N PHE A 61 -6.38 -1.52 -23.45
CA PHE A 61 -5.05 -1.99 -23.81
C PHE A 61 -4.06 -0.85 -23.58
N LEU A 62 -2.98 -1.10 -22.83
CA LEU A 62 -1.89 -0.14 -22.67
C LEU A 62 -0.68 -0.65 -23.46
N PHE A 63 -0.29 0.08 -24.50
CA PHE A 63 0.78 -0.32 -25.39
C PHE A 63 2.12 0.24 -24.94
N TRP A 64 3.03 -0.68 -24.61
CA TRP A 64 4.47 -0.43 -24.49
C TRP A 64 5.10 -0.51 -25.89
N THR A 65 4.71 0.40 -26.79
CA THR A 65 5.26 0.45 -28.15
C THR A 65 6.73 0.84 -28.13
N ALA A 66 7.07 1.89 -27.37
CA ALA A 66 8.43 2.24 -26.97
C ALA A 66 8.36 2.99 -25.61
N ASP A 67 9.33 3.84 -25.31
CA ASP A 67 9.46 4.67 -24.11
C ASP A 67 8.94 6.11 -24.31
N GLY A 68 8.09 6.34 -25.32
CA GLY A 68 7.67 7.66 -25.77
C GLY A 68 8.52 8.21 -26.92
N SER A 69 9.59 7.51 -27.33
CA SER A 69 10.39 7.89 -28.50
C SER A 69 9.57 7.91 -29.80
N GLU A 70 8.57 7.04 -29.92
CA GLU A 70 7.60 7.03 -31.01
C GLU A 70 6.71 8.29 -31.03
N ILE A 71 6.55 8.97 -29.89
CA ILE A 71 5.81 10.22 -29.80
C ILE A 71 6.73 11.40 -30.14
N LEU A 72 7.95 11.38 -29.61
CA LEU A 72 8.93 12.46 -29.77
C LEU A 72 9.35 12.64 -31.24
N ASP A 73 9.48 11.55 -31.99
CA ASP A 73 9.88 11.57 -33.40
C ASP A 73 8.71 11.54 -34.40
N TYR A 74 7.47 11.68 -33.94
CA TYR A 74 6.31 11.58 -34.82
C TYR A 74 6.20 12.77 -35.79
N ARG A 75 6.09 12.48 -37.09
CA ARG A 75 6.03 13.47 -38.20
C ARG A 75 4.66 13.61 -38.86
N GLY A 76 3.62 12.93 -38.38
CA GLY A 76 2.30 12.97 -39.01
C GLY A 76 2.17 12.08 -40.26
N ARG A 77 3.12 11.14 -40.48
CA ARG A 77 3.17 10.30 -41.69
C ARG A 77 2.93 8.84 -41.33
N PRO A 78 1.90 8.18 -41.90
CA PRO A 78 1.55 6.80 -41.53
C PRO A 78 2.59 5.76 -41.99
N ASP A 79 3.35 6.04 -43.05
CA ASP A 79 4.31 5.09 -43.63
C ASP A 79 5.69 5.14 -42.94
N ASP A 80 5.93 6.13 -42.07
CA ASP A 80 7.18 6.23 -41.32
C ASP A 80 7.31 5.04 -40.33
N GLU A 81 8.51 4.44 -40.27
CA GLU A 81 8.84 3.36 -39.33
C GLU A 81 9.08 3.91 -37.92
N ILE A 82 8.66 3.14 -36.93
CA ILE A 82 8.85 3.41 -35.50
C ILE A 82 10.08 2.63 -35.01
N HIS A 83 10.98 3.31 -34.30
CA HIS A 83 11.92 2.60 -33.42
C HIS A 83 11.16 2.13 -32.19
N TRP A 84 10.85 0.83 -32.13
CA TRP A 84 9.94 0.25 -31.15
C TRP A 84 10.65 -0.76 -30.23
N ALA A 85 9.94 -1.18 -29.17
CA ALA A 85 10.41 -2.07 -28.11
C ALA A 85 10.61 -3.54 -28.57
N ARG A 86 11.44 -3.75 -29.60
CA ARG A 86 11.80 -5.07 -30.15
C ARG A 86 13.04 -5.69 -29.50
N TYR A 87 13.58 -5.08 -28.46
CA TYR A 87 14.77 -5.58 -27.79
C TYR A 87 14.43 -6.20 -26.44
N ILE A 88 15.38 -6.95 -25.90
CA ILE A 88 15.44 -7.45 -24.53
C ILE A 88 16.72 -6.87 -23.93
N GLY A 89 16.62 -6.35 -22.71
CA GLY A 89 17.68 -5.59 -22.03
C GLY A 89 17.57 -4.10 -22.33
N ILE A 90 18.70 -3.40 -22.28
CA ILE A 90 18.76 -1.96 -22.48
C ILE A 90 18.94 -1.67 -23.98
N ALA A 91 18.00 -0.92 -24.56
CA ALA A 91 18.05 -0.55 -25.98
C ALA A 91 19.13 0.51 -26.27
N ASN A 92 19.36 1.45 -25.36
CA ASN A 92 20.42 2.47 -25.49
C ASN A 92 21.73 2.01 -24.82
N ASP A 93 22.72 2.90 -24.70
CA ASP A 93 24.02 2.51 -24.17
C ASP A 93 23.92 1.95 -22.74
N ALA A 94 24.61 0.85 -22.47
CA ALA A 94 24.56 0.21 -21.17
C ALA A 94 25.15 1.13 -20.08
N PRO A 95 24.57 1.14 -18.87
CA PRO A 95 25.10 1.89 -17.74
C PRO A 95 26.56 1.51 -17.45
N PRO A 96 27.42 2.46 -17.05
CA PRO A 96 28.79 2.15 -16.64
C PRO A 96 28.82 1.11 -15.51
N GLY A 97 29.72 0.12 -15.61
CA GLY A 97 29.93 -0.89 -14.55
C GLY A 97 29.06 -2.15 -14.65
N THR A 98 28.19 -2.27 -15.66
CA THR A 98 27.46 -3.51 -15.93
C THR A 98 28.39 -4.60 -16.46
N LEU A 99 28.22 -5.84 -15.97
CA LEU A 99 29.03 -6.99 -16.39
C LEU A 99 28.78 -7.31 -17.89
N PRO A 100 29.83 -7.31 -18.74
CA PRO A 100 29.69 -7.70 -20.14
C PRO A 100 29.10 -9.10 -20.29
N GLY A 101 28.21 -9.29 -21.27
CA GLY A 101 27.55 -10.59 -21.53
C GLY A 101 26.35 -10.89 -20.62
N THR A 102 26.01 -9.99 -19.69
CA THR A 102 24.73 -10.05 -18.95
C THR A 102 23.64 -9.26 -19.67
N LEU A 103 22.38 -9.44 -19.27
CA LEU A 103 21.25 -8.71 -19.84
C LEU A 103 21.35 -7.19 -19.62
N HIS A 104 22.02 -6.76 -18.54
CA HIS A 104 22.25 -5.34 -18.25
C HIS A 104 23.51 -4.78 -18.94
N GLY A 105 24.46 -5.64 -19.31
CA GLY A 105 25.73 -5.23 -19.92
C GLY A 105 25.87 -5.53 -21.42
N THR A 106 24.88 -6.21 -22.01
CA THR A 106 24.77 -6.41 -23.47
C THR A 106 23.73 -5.44 -24.00
N ALA A 107 24.16 -4.45 -24.76
CA ALA A 107 23.23 -3.58 -25.46
C ALA A 107 22.48 -4.38 -26.53
N ARG A 108 21.16 -4.20 -26.61
CA ARG A 108 20.31 -4.57 -27.75
C ARG A 108 20.34 -6.06 -28.13
N VAL A 109 19.60 -6.89 -27.40
CA VAL A 109 19.30 -8.27 -27.83
C VAL A 109 17.94 -8.27 -28.53
N PRO A 110 17.83 -8.53 -29.84
CA PRO A 110 16.53 -8.66 -30.49
C PRO A 110 15.68 -9.76 -29.83
N TYR A 111 14.38 -9.53 -29.70
CA TYR A 111 13.49 -10.53 -29.09
C TYR A 111 13.25 -11.76 -29.98
N CYS A 112 13.48 -11.61 -31.30
CA CYS A 112 13.47 -12.69 -32.27
C CYS A 112 14.31 -12.33 -33.51
N ASP A 113 15.02 -13.30 -34.08
CA ASP A 113 15.88 -13.09 -35.27
C ASP A 113 15.52 -14.00 -36.45
N ASN A 114 14.59 -14.95 -36.28
CA ASN A 114 14.24 -15.91 -37.33
C ASN A 114 12.74 -16.26 -37.36
N PRO A 115 11.96 -15.67 -38.30
CA PRO A 115 12.34 -14.50 -39.10
C PRO A 115 12.54 -13.26 -38.21
N PRO A 116 13.29 -12.24 -38.66
CA PRO A 116 13.36 -10.97 -37.96
C PRO A 116 11.97 -10.32 -37.86
N PRO A 117 11.74 -9.47 -36.85
CA PRO A 117 10.44 -8.86 -36.65
C PRO A 117 10.08 -7.95 -37.84
N PRO A 118 8.80 -7.91 -38.24
CA PRO A 118 8.37 -7.00 -39.30
C PRO A 118 8.60 -5.53 -38.87
N PRO A 119 8.86 -4.62 -39.83
CA PRO A 119 8.84 -3.18 -39.55
C PRO A 119 7.49 -2.76 -38.96
N LEU A 120 7.51 -1.88 -37.96
CA LEU A 120 6.31 -1.31 -37.38
C LEU A 120 6.20 0.15 -37.84
N THR A 121 5.21 0.45 -38.68
CA THR A 121 4.89 1.83 -39.07
C THR A 121 3.77 2.41 -38.22
N TYR A 122 3.60 3.73 -38.19
CA TYR A 122 2.47 4.37 -37.52
C TYR A 122 1.11 3.91 -38.07
N GLY A 123 1.02 3.70 -39.38
CA GLY A 123 -0.16 3.14 -40.04
C GLY A 123 -0.44 1.71 -39.57
N ARG A 124 0.58 0.87 -39.45
CA ARG A 124 0.42 -0.49 -38.92
C ARG A 124 -0.02 -0.50 -37.46
N LEU A 125 0.53 0.38 -36.62
CA LEU A 125 0.12 0.53 -35.23
C LEU A 125 -1.36 0.92 -35.12
N ARG A 126 -1.81 1.89 -35.92
CA ARG A 126 -3.22 2.28 -36.03
C ARG A 126 -4.11 1.09 -36.43
N ASP A 127 -3.67 0.30 -37.40
CA ASP A 127 -4.44 -0.85 -37.88
C ASP A 127 -4.55 -1.98 -36.82
N ILE A 128 -3.51 -2.18 -35.99
CA ILE A 128 -3.55 -3.08 -34.83
C ILE A 128 -4.61 -2.61 -33.83
N ILE A 129 -4.58 -1.32 -33.45
CA ILE A 129 -5.54 -0.72 -32.52
C ILE A 129 -6.97 -0.84 -33.05
N ALA A 130 -7.20 -0.51 -34.31
CA ALA A 130 -8.51 -0.61 -34.95
C ALA A 130 -9.04 -2.05 -34.96
N THR A 131 -8.17 -3.03 -35.23
CA THR A 131 -8.53 -4.46 -35.23
C THR A 131 -8.92 -4.92 -33.83
N LEU A 132 -8.12 -4.61 -32.81
CA LEU A 132 -8.45 -4.93 -31.41
C LEU A 132 -9.77 -4.29 -30.99
N ARG A 133 -9.98 -3.01 -31.30
CA ARG A 133 -11.20 -2.27 -30.98
C ARG A 133 -12.44 -2.98 -31.56
N ARG A 134 -12.37 -3.39 -32.83
CA ARG A 134 -13.42 -4.17 -33.50
C ARG A 134 -13.63 -5.54 -32.84
N SER A 135 -12.56 -6.31 -32.61
CA SER A 135 -12.66 -7.65 -32.02
C SER A 135 -13.27 -7.63 -30.61
N VAL A 136 -12.96 -6.63 -29.79
CA VAL A 136 -13.55 -6.47 -28.45
C VAL A 136 -15.05 -6.17 -28.56
N ALA A 137 -15.44 -5.24 -29.44
CA ALA A 137 -16.83 -4.90 -29.66
C ALA A 137 -17.65 -6.11 -30.12
N GLU A 138 -17.14 -6.88 -31.08
CA GLU A 138 -17.78 -8.08 -31.62
C GLU A 138 -17.86 -9.23 -30.59
N THR A 139 -16.83 -9.41 -29.77
CA THR A 139 -16.73 -10.56 -28.85
C THR A 139 -17.41 -10.30 -27.50
N THR A 140 -17.33 -9.06 -27.00
CA THR A 140 -17.72 -8.73 -25.62
C THR A 140 -18.81 -7.67 -25.51
N GLY A 141 -18.96 -6.81 -26.53
CA GLY A 141 -19.83 -5.64 -26.47
C GLY A 141 -19.42 -4.56 -25.46
N LYS A 142 -18.25 -4.68 -24.81
CA LYS A 142 -17.82 -3.75 -23.76
C LYS A 142 -17.12 -2.52 -24.33
N PRO A 143 -17.19 -1.37 -23.63
CA PRO A 143 -16.35 -0.22 -23.96
C PRO A 143 -14.88 -0.59 -23.89
N VAL A 144 -14.08 -0.08 -24.83
CA VAL A 144 -12.64 -0.32 -24.89
C VAL A 144 -11.88 0.98 -25.13
N THR A 145 -10.80 1.17 -24.37
CA THR A 145 -9.84 2.28 -24.52
C THR A 145 -8.44 1.78 -24.85
N PHE A 146 -7.61 2.63 -25.45
CA PHE A 146 -6.23 2.33 -25.81
C PHE A 146 -5.29 3.39 -25.24
N GLY A 147 -4.24 2.96 -24.55
CA GLY A 147 -3.23 3.83 -23.96
C GLY A 147 -1.89 3.69 -24.64
N THR A 148 -1.14 4.78 -24.73
CA THR A 148 0.30 4.79 -25.06
C THR A 148 1.12 5.17 -23.82
N THR A 149 2.42 4.91 -23.82
CA THR A 149 3.31 5.15 -22.68
C THR A 149 4.34 6.22 -22.97
N PHE A 150 4.71 6.99 -21.96
CA PHE A 150 5.90 7.83 -21.95
C PHE A 150 6.73 7.49 -20.73
N ASP A 151 7.96 7.02 -20.96
CA ASP A 151 8.88 6.57 -19.92
C ASP A 151 10.17 7.40 -19.95
N PRO A 152 10.65 7.86 -18.78
CA PRO A 152 11.87 8.67 -18.71
C PRO A 152 13.17 7.87 -18.82
N GLY A 153 13.12 6.53 -18.75
CA GLY A 153 14.30 5.66 -18.78
C GLY A 153 14.78 5.28 -20.20
N PRO A 154 15.97 4.66 -20.31
CA PRO A 154 16.63 4.33 -21.58
C PRO A 154 16.30 2.93 -22.13
N GLU A 155 15.38 2.21 -21.50
CA GLU A 155 15.29 0.74 -21.63
C GLU A 155 14.70 0.27 -22.97
N PHE A 156 13.61 0.88 -23.44
CA PHE A 156 12.66 0.20 -24.33
C PHE A 156 13.05 0.24 -25.80
N ALA A 157 13.41 1.42 -26.31
CA ALA A 157 13.68 1.63 -27.73
C ALA A 157 14.88 2.56 -27.95
N GLU A 158 15.49 2.46 -29.12
CA GLU A 158 16.52 3.40 -29.55
C GLU A 158 15.89 4.80 -29.72
N SER A 159 16.57 5.82 -29.20
CA SER A 159 16.05 7.20 -29.25
C SER A 159 17.10 8.20 -29.67
N ASP A 160 17.09 8.56 -30.95
CA ASP A 160 17.92 9.65 -31.47
C ASP A 160 17.48 11.00 -30.89
N PHE A 161 16.19 11.18 -30.65
CA PHE A 161 15.67 12.38 -30.00
C PHE A 161 16.30 12.56 -28.62
N LYS A 162 16.16 11.57 -27.73
CA LYS A 162 16.61 11.69 -26.32
C LYS A 162 18.13 11.75 -26.21
N TYR A 163 18.87 10.96 -27.00
CA TYR A 163 20.31 10.75 -26.74
C TYR A 163 21.25 11.41 -27.75
N LYS A 164 20.75 11.95 -28.87
CA LYS A 164 21.58 12.62 -29.89
C LYS A 164 21.15 14.05 -30.19
N ARG A 165 19.86 14.28 -30.50
CA ARG A 165 19.34 15.62 -30.85
C ARG A 165 19.14 16.49 -29.62
N HIS A 166 18.52 15.93 -28.57
CA HIS A 166 18.18 16.65 -27.35
C HIS A 166 18.76 16.04 -26.06
N PRO A 167 20.07 15.76 -25.99
CA PRO A 167 20.68 15.19 -24.78
C PRO A 167 20.57 16.10 -23.54
N GLU A 168 20.27 17.39 -23.72
CA GLU A 168 20.04 18.37 -22.65
C GLU A 168 18.83 18.05 -21.76
N ILE A 169 17.89 17.23 -22.23
CA ILE A 169 16.70 16.86 -21.44
C ILE A 169 16.97 15.75 -20.43
N ASN A 170 18.07 15.00 -20.62
CA ASN A 170 18.48 13.91 -19.74
C ASN A 170 19.40 14.45 -18.64
N LYS A 171 18.82 14.75 -17.48
CA LYS A 171 19.56 15.33 -16.34
C LYS A 171 19.70 14.37 -15.17
N GLY A 172 18.87 13.34 -15.10
CA GLY A 172 18.93 12.35 -14.03
C GLY A 172 20.08 11.36 -14.22
N ALA A 173 20.44 10.71 -13.12
CA ALA A 173 21.58 9.78 -13.04
C ALA A 173 21.13 8.32 -12.84
N ILE A 174 19.83 8.06 -12.83
CA ILE A 174 19.25 6.72 -12.76
C ILE A 174 19.67 5.93 -14.00
N MET A 175 20.22 4.73 -13.79
CA MET A 175 20.79 3.88 -14.84
C MET A 175 21.95 4.54 -15.61
N GLY A 176 22.68 5.45 -14.96
CA GLY A 176 23.86 6.09 -15.52
C GLY A 176 23.68 7.59 -15.71
N HIS A 177 24.80 8.30 -15.80
CA HIS A 177 24.79 9.75 -15.93
C HIS A 177 24.14 10.20 -17.26
N LYS A 178 23.13 11.08 -17.17
CA LYS A 178 22.35 11.61 -18.30
C LYS A 178 21.57 10.54 -19.07
N GLN A 179 21.02 9.56 -18.36
CA GLN A 179 20.19 8.50 -18.93
C GLN A 179 18.71 8.63 -18.57
N TRP A 180 18.33 9.64 -17.79
CA TRP A 180 16.97 9.80 -17.30
C TRP A 180 16.39 11.18 -17.61
N LEU A 181 15.21 11.19 -18.22
CA LEU A 181 14.52 12.42 -18.65
C LEU A 181 13.99 13.22 -17.47
N HIS A 182 14.19 14.53 -17.56
CA HIS A 182 13.74 15.48 -16.55
C HIS A 182 12.57 16.30 -17.09
N CYS A 183 11.38 16.15 -16.49
CA CYS A 183 10.13 16.72 -17.01
C CYS A 183 10.15 18.25 -17.16
N ALA A 184 10.90 18.95 -16.31
CA ALA A 184 11.01 20.41 -16.33
C ALA A 184 12.12 20.96 -17.26
N SER A 185 12.63 20.15 -18.20
CA SER A 185 13.64 20.60 -19.16
C SER A 185 13.06 21.48 -20.28
N SER A 186 13.96 22.22 -20.94
CA SER A 186 13.67 22.98 -22.16
C SER A 186 14.57 22.44 -23.28
N LEU A 187 14.03 22.43 -24.49
CA LEU A 187 14.68 21.92 -25.69
C LEU A 187 15.51 23.02 -26.34
N HIS A 188 16.70 22.66 -26.86
CA HIS A 188 17.42 23.50 -27.81
C HIS A 188 16.72 23.53 -29.17
N ALA A 189 17.07 24.52 -29.98
CA ALA A 189 16.56 24.61 -31.35
C ALA A 189 16.98 23.39 -32.18
N ASP A 190 16.06 22.91 -33.02
CA ASP A 190 16.25 21.80 -33.96
C ASP A 190 15.45 22.07 -35.23
N ASP A 191 16.07 21.86 -36.40
CA ASP A 191 15.46 22.14 -37.70
C ASP A 191 14.65 20.94 -38.24
N THR A 192 14.60 19.82 -37.49
CA THR A 192 13.84 18.62 -37.86
C THR A 192 12.34 18.89 -37.82
N ALA A 193 11.62 18.53 -38.89
CA ALA A 193 10.17 18.64 -38.92
C ALA A 193 9.50 17.55 -38.05
N TYR A 194 8.61 17.97 -37.15
CA TYR A 194 7.74 17.13 -36.32
C TYR A 194 6.26 17.44 -36.59
N ALA A 195 5.34 16.56 -36.21
CA ALA A 195 3.90 16.75 -36.43
C ALA A 195 3.36 18.06 -35.81
N GLY A 196 3.80 18.39 -34.59
CA GLY A 196 3.42 19.61 -33.87
C GLY A 196 4.34 20.80 -34.11
N PHE A 197 5.47 20.59 -34.78
CA PHE A 197 6.52 21.57 -35.03
C PHE A 197 7.08 21.35 -36.45
N PRO A 198 6.28 21.67 -37.49
CA PRO A 198 6.63 21.35 -38.88
C PRO A 198 7.87 22.10 -39.39
N ASP A 199 8.17 23.25 -38.79
CA ASP A 199 9.32 24.10 -39.14
C ASP A 199 10.52 23.90 -38.19
N GLY A 200 10.48 22.88 -37.32
CA GLY A 200 11.49 22.67 -36.28
C GLY A 200 11.07 23.18 -34.89
N ILE A 201 11.86 22.81 -33.89
CA ILE A 201 11.69 23.20 -32.49
C ILE A 201 12.39 24.55 -32.28
N PRO A 202 11.70 25.60 -31.79
CA PRO A 202 12.34 26.83 -31.38
C PRO A 202 13.20 26.68 -30.12
N GLU A 203 14.28 27.47 -30.02
CA GLU A 203 15.15 27.51 -28.83
C GLU A 203 14.35 27.80 -27.55
N GLY A 204 14.62 27.02 -26.50
CA GLY A 204 14.01 27.21 -25.18
C GLY A 204 12.58 26.70 -25.06
N THR A 205 12.08 25.93 -26.05
CA THR A 205 10.74 25.34 -25.99
C THR A 205 10.62 24.41 -24.77
N PRO A 206 9.64 24.61 -23.86
CA PRO A 206 9.45 23.70 -22.73
C PRO A 206 9.09 22.28 -23.19
N LEU A 207 9.66 21.27 -22.53
CA LEU A 207 9.36 19.87 -22.85
C LEU A 207 7.86 19.57 -22.72
N GLY A 208 7.18 20.15 -21.72
CA GLY A 208 5.73 20.01 -21.56
C GLY A 208 4.95 20.50 -22.79
N THR A 209 5.32 21.65 -23.37
CA THR A 209 4.70 22.19 -24.58
C THR A 209 4.95 21.27 -25.78
N PHE A 210 6.19 20.86 -25.99
CA PHE A 210 6.54 19.98 -27.11
C PHE A 210 5.81 18.63 -27.02
N LEU A 211 5.95 17.95 -25.88
CA LEU A 211 5.37 16.64 -25.63
C LEU A 211 3.85 16.69 -25.67
N GLY A 212 3.21 17.71 -25.08
CA GLY A 212 1.75 17.85 -25.13
C GLY A 212 1.23 17.94 -26.56
N ARG A 213 1.87 18.76 -27.39
CA ARG A 213 1.44 18.95 -28.78
C ARG A 213 1.68 17.69 -29.62
N GLN A 214 2.86 17.09 -29.50
CA GLN A 214 3.22 15.84 -30.16
C GLN A 214 2.28 14.70 -29.76
N ALA A 215 2.08 14.48 -28.46
CA ALA A 215 1.24 13.42 -27.93
C ALA A 215 -0.21 13.56 -28.41
N ARG A 216 -0.76 14.79 -28.42
CA ARG A 216 -2.12 15.02 -28.92
C ARG A 216 -2.28 14.58 -30.37
N LEU A 217 -1.36 15.00 -31.26
CA LEU A 217 -1.43 14.65 -32.68
C LEU A 217 -1.19 13.15 -32.90
N PHE A 218 -0.16 12.58 -32.25
CA PHE A 218 0.13 11.16 -32.30
C PHE A 218 -1.07 10.30 -31.89
N MET A 219 -1.70 10.61 -30.75
CA MET A 219 -2.86 9.86 -30.27
C MET A 219 -4.07 10.00 -31.21
N GLN A 220 -4.33 11.19 -31.74
CA GLN A 220 -5.40 11.44 -32.71
C GLN A 220 -5.22 10.62 -33.98
N ASP A 221 -4.01 10.55 -34.53
CA ASP A 221 -3.74 9.90 -35.81
C ASP A 221 -3.63 8.37 -35.70
N THR A 222 -3.22 7.85 -34.54
CA THR A 222 -3.08 6.41 -34.28
C THR A 222 -4.30 5.77 -33.62
N GLY A 223 -5.16 6.55 -32.96
CA GLY A 223 -6.38 6.09 -32.30
C GLY A 223 -6.21 5.68 -30.83
N PHE A 224 -5.17 6.18 -30.16
CA PHE A 224 -5.03 6.09 -28.70
C PHE A 224 -5.95 7.10 -28.00
N ASP A 225 -6.49 6.69 -26.85
CA ASP A 225 -7.46 7.45 -26.06
C ASP A 225 -6.83 8.17 -24.84
N TYR A 226 -5.67 7.70 -24.36
CA TYR A 226 -4.97 8.26 -23.20
C TYR A 226 -3.45 8.00 -23.26
N ILE A 227 -2.71 8.73 -22.44
CA ILE A 227 -1.26 8.55 -22.27
C ILE A 227 -0.93 8.18 -20.83
N TRP A 228 0.04 7.29 -20.65
CA TRP A 228 0.54 6.84 -19.36
C TRP A 228 1.93 7.41 -19.09
N PHE A 229 2.07 8.22 -18.03
CA PHE A 229 3.38 8.68 -17.56
C PHE A 229 3.95 7.69 -16.54
N SER A 230 5.07 7.09 -16.93
CA SER A 230 5.73 6.04 -16.17
C SER A 230 6.90 6.59 -15.33
N ASN A 231 7.38 5.77 -14.40
CA ASN A 231 8.56 5.96 -13.57
C ASN A 231 8.75 7.37 -12.97
N GLY A 232 7.67 7.93 -12.41
CA GLY A 232 7.68 9.21 -11.72
C GLY A 232 7.79 10.43 -12.64
N PHE A 233 7.72 10.26 -13.96
CA PHE A 233 7.72 11.37 -14.89
C PHE A 233 6.55 12.32 -14.61
N GLY A 234 6.87 13.60 -14.45
CA GLY A 234 5.91 14.63 -14.05
C GLY A 234 5.67 14.72 -12.53
N PHE A 235 6.21 13.82 -11.71
CA PHE A 235 6.12 13.90 -10.24
C PHE A 235 7.44 14.34 -9.61
N SER A 236 8.57 13.90 -10.15
CA SER A 236 9.88 14.36 -9.70
C SER A 236 10.83 14.63 -10.86
N LEU A 237 11.96 15.24 -10.53
CA LEU A 237 13.03 15.59 -11.45
C LEU A 237 14.01 14.43 -11.68
N ASP A 238 14.23 13.61 -10.64
CA ASP A 238 15.02 12.38 -10.65
C ASP A 238 14.33 11.34 -9.73
N SER A 239 13.47 10.48 -10.27
CA SER A 239 12.63 9.58 -9.46
C SER A 239 13.40 8.41 -8.82
N TRP A 240 12.77 7.64 -7.93
CA TRP A 240 13.27 6.36 -7.38
C TRP A 240 14.39 6.42 -6.32
N ASN A 241 15.01 7.57 -6.10
CA ASN A 241 16.11 7.67 -5.14
C ASN A 241 15.59 8.07 -3.75
N CYS A 242 16.20 7.52 -2.69
CA CYS A 242 15.90 8.00 -1.33
C CYS A 242 16.58 9.34 -1.00
N THR A 243 17.33 9.90 -1.96
CA THR A 243 18.01 11.20 -1.94
C THR A 243 17.60 11.98 -3.18
N GLY A 244 17.58 13.30 -3.10
CA GLY A 244 17.17 14.16 -4.21
C GLY A 244 17.53 15.63 -3.99
N GLU A 245 16.75 16.49 -4.62
CA GLU A 245 16.94 17.95 -4.65
C GLU A 245 17.00 18.58 -3.26
N VAL A 246 16.33 18.00 -2.27
CA VAL A 246 16.23 18.54 -0.90
C VAL A 246 16.86 17.66 0.18
N PHE A 247 17.42 16.49 -0.20
CA PHE A 247 18.12 15.61 0.74
C PHE A 247 19.28 14.86 0.06
N ASP A 248 20.51 15.09 0.51
CA ASP A 248 21.72 14.52 -0.09
C ASP A 248 22.25 13.24 0.60
N GLY A 249 21.53 12.75 1.62
CA GLY A 249 21.95 11.64 2.47
C GLY A 249 22.66 12.07 3.77
N GLU A 250 23.16 13.31 3.84
CA GLU A 250 23.86 13.87 5.01
C GLU A 250 23.12 15.06 5.62
N ARG A 251 22.33 15.79 4.82
CA ARG A 251 21.55 16.95 5.26
C ARG A 251 20.29 17.15 4.43
N PHE A 252 19.27 17.73 5.07
CA PHE A 252 18.10 18.29 4.39
C PHE A 252 18.35 19.76 4.06
N ASP A 253 18.13 20.15 2.80
CA ASP A 253 18.18 21.53 2.31
C ASP A 253 16.97 21.83 1.45
N THR A 254 15.94 22.37 2.08
CA THR A 254 14.64 22.68 1.49
C THR A 254 14.58 24.07 0.86
N SER A 255 15.69 24.83 0.82
CA SER A 255 15.72 26.18 0.25
C SER A 255 15.37 26.20 -1.25
N GLY A 256 15.67 25.12 -1.98
CA GLY A 256 15.33 24.93 -3.39
C GLY A 256 13.93 24.38 -3.66
N ALA A 257 13.21 23.90 -2.63
CA ALA A 257 11.93 23.20 -2.78
C ALA A 257 10.87 24.01 -3.57
N PRO A 258 10.69 25.33 -3.32
CA PRO A 258 9.72 26.12 -4.10
C PRO A 258 10.04 26.23 -5.59
N ALA A 259 11.32 26.22 -5.96
CA ALA A 259 11.72 26.26 -7.37
C ALA A 259 11.45 24.92 -8.06
N VAL A 260 11.76 23.81 -7.39
CA VAL A 260 11.46 22.44 -7.85
C VAL A 260 9.95 22.28 -8.06
N ASN A 261 9.14 22.60 -7.05
CA ASN A 261 7.68 22.57 -7.13
C ASN A 261 7.15 23.34 -8.36
N ARG A 262 7.54 24.62 -8.51
CA ARG A 262 7.10 25.46 -9.64
C ARG A 262 7.48 24.86 -10.98
N SER A 263 8.67 24.27 -11.10
CA SER A 263 9.15 23.69 -12.36
C SER A 263 8.35 22.46 -12.79
N ILE A 264 7.99 21.58 -11.83
CA ILE A 264 7.17 20.40 -12.06
C ILE A 264 5.74 20.80 -12.43
N LEU A 265 5.15 21.76 -11.70
CA LEU A 265 3.81 22.27 -12.02
C LEU A 265 3.77 22.96 -13.38
N LYS A 266 4.83 23.68 -13.76
CA LYS A 266 4.93 24.29 -15.08
C LYS A 266 4.86 23.23 -16.19
N PHE A 267 5.55 22.09 -16.02
CA PHE A 267 5.43 20.98 -16.98
C PHE A 267 3.97 20.54 -17.18
N TRP A 268 3.22 20.33 -16.09
CA TRP A 268 1.81 19.94 -16.19
C TRP A 268 0.94 21.00 -16.86
N GLN A 269 1.15 22.26 -16.52
CA GLN A 269 0.44 23.39 -17.13
C GLN A 269 0.72 23.48 -18.64
N ASP A 270 1.99 23.41 -19.03
CA ASP A 270 2.42 23.48 -20.43
C ASP A 270 1.90 22.27 -21.23
N PHE A 271 1.99 21.06 -20.66
CA PHE A 271 1.47 19.84 -21.28
C PHE A 271 -0.03 19.93 -21.49
N ARG A 272 -0.79 20.40 -20.49
CA ARG A 272 -2.24 20.51 -20.57
C ARG A 272 -2.74 21.63 -21.46
N ALA A 273 -1.97 22.70 -21.63
CA ALA A 273 -2.29 23.71 -22.62
C ALA A 273 -2.30 23.14 -24.05
N GLU A 274 -1.43 22.17 -24.33
CA GLU A 274 -1.29 21.56 -25.66
C GLU A 274 -2.08 20.25 -25.82
N CYS A 275 -2.36 19.53 -24.72
CA CYS A 275 -3.13 18.27 -24.69
C CYS A 275 -4.23 18.30 -23.60
N PRO A 276 -5.31 19.08 -23.80
CA PRO A 276 -6.33 19.28 -22.76
C PRO A 276 -7.24 18.06 -22.55
N ASP A 277 -7.61 17.36 -23.62
CA ASP A 277 -8.74 16.40 -23.58
C ASP A 277 -8.33 14.96 -23.27
N HIS A 278 -7.15 14.51 -23.71
CA HIS A 278 -6.70 13.13 -23.48
C HIS A 278 -6.35 12.93 -22.00
N ARG A 279 -6.88 11.88 -21.38
CA ARG A 279 -6.56 11.57 -19.98
C ARG A 279 -5.08 11.24 -19.82
N VAL A 280 -4.50 11.60 -18.67
CA VAL A 280 -3.18 11.11 -18.26
C VAL A 280 -3.36 10.07 -17.16
N GLU A 281 -2.73 8.92 -17.32
CA GLU A 281 -2.63 7.89 -16.29
C GLU A 281 -1.18 7.80 -15.82
N THR A 282 -0.95 7.36 -14.58
CA THR A 282 0.36 7.54 -13.95
C THR A 282 0.81 6.29 -13.20
N ARG A 283 2.10 5.98 -13.30
CA ARG A 283 2.77 5.03 -12.38
C ARG A 283 3.18 5.70 -11.06
N GLY A 284 3.38 7.02 -11.05
CA GLY A 284 4.09 7.68 -9.97
C GLY A 284 5.53 7.19 -9.84
N SER A 285 6.23 7.57 -8.76
CA SER A 285 7.52 6.99 -8.41
C SER A 285 7.35 5.59 -7.77
N ASN A 286 8.45 4.93 -7.40
CA ASN A 286 8.38 3.71 -6.57
C ASN A 286 8.27 4.01 -5.07
N LEU A 287 8.31 5.28 -4.67
CA LEU A 287 8.33 5.73 -3.29
C LEU A 287 6.95 6.28 -2.89
N SER A 288 6.78 6.53 -1.59
CA SER A 288 5.57 7.14 -1.05
C SER A 288 5.55 8.65 -1.24
N THR A 289 4.39 9.25 -0.98
CA THR A 289 4.20 10.71 -1.04
C THR A 289 5.18 11.45 -0.12
N ALA A 290 5.36 11.02 1.13
CA ALA A 290 6.28 11.72 2.04
C ALA A 290 7.76 11.49 1.68
N MET A 291 8.10 10.31 1.15
CA MET A 291 9.46 10.02 0.67
C MET A 291 9.83 10.95 -0.50
N ASP A 292 8.95 11.08 -1.48
CA ASP A 292 9.15 11.97 -2.62
C ASP A 292 9.13 13.45 -2.22
N LEU A 293 8.31 13.84 -1.24
CA LEU A 293 8.32 15.20 -0.68
C LEU A 293 9.66 15.51 -0.01
N ALA A 294 10.09 14.65 0.90
CA ALA A 294 11.26 14.91 1.75
C ALA A 294 12.60 14.77 1.02
N ALA A 295 12.66 14.02 -0.10
CA ALA A 295 13.85 13.89 -0.92
C ALA A 295 13.84 14.78 -2.17
N HIS A 296 12.69 14.89 -2.84
CA HIS A 296 12.58 15.50 -4.17
C HIS A 296 11.71 16.76 -4.24
N ALA A 297 11.11 17.18 -3.12
CA ALA A 297 10.14 18.28 -3.11
C ALA A 297 9.01 18.09 -4.15
N SER A 298 8.58 16.83 -4.35
CA SER A 298 7.51 16.45 -5.29
C SER A 298 6.16 17.07 -4.88
N PRO A 299 5.52 17.89 -5.73
CA PRO A 299 4.32 18.64 -5.34
C PRO A 299 3.03 17.83 -5.55
N VAL A 300 2.93 16.63 -4.98
CA VAL A 300 1.83 15.67 -5.23
C VAL A 300 0.44 16.29 -4.99
N ARG A 301 0.25 17.03 -3.90
CA ARG A 301 -0.99 17.77 -3.58
C ARG A 301 -1.37 18.76 -4.66
N ASP A 302 -0.41 19.53 -5.15
CA ASP A 302 -0.66 20.56 -6.15
C ASP A 302 -0.93 19.92 -7.52
N ILE A 303 -0.29 18.77 -7.82
CA ILE A 303 -0.62 17.96 -9.01
C ILE A 303 -2.07 17.45 -8.92
N TYR A 304 -2.48 16.91 -7.78
CA TYR A 304 -3.83 16.33 -7.60
C TYR A 304 -4.94 17.38 -7.65
N THR A 305 -4.65 18.60 -7.18
CA THR A 305 -5.61 19.71 -7.14
C THR A 305 -5.54 20.63 -8.35
N GLY A 306 -4.49 20.50 -9.19
CA GLY A 306 -4.23 21.36 -10.35
C GLY A 306 -5.16 21.14 -11.55
N GLY A 307 -6.10 20.21 -11.49
CA GLY A 307 -7.09 19.98 -12.56
C GLY A 307 -6.50 19.35 -13.83
N PHE A 308 -5.38 18.64 -13.73
CA PHE A 308 -4.66 18.10 -14.88
C PHE A 308 -5.24 16.79 -15.45
N ASN A 309 -6.54 16.50 -15.28
CA ASN A 309 -7.21 15.29 -15.80
C ASN A 309 -6.35 14.00 -15.66
N LEU A 310 -5.80 13.79 -14.45
CA LEU A 310 -5.00 12.62 -14.12
C LEU A 310 -5.72 11.68 -13.16
N ILE A 311 -5.27 10.43 -13.11
CA ILE A 311 -5.62 9.49 -12.03
C ILE A 311 -4.44 9.31 -11.09
N ALA A 312 -4.73 8.93 -9.84
CA ALA A 312 -3.70 8.61 -8.86
C ALA A 312 -2.79 7.46 -9.36
N PRO A 313 -1.50 7.45 -8.98
CA PRO A 313 -0.57 6.38 -9.27
C PRO A 313 -1.07 4.98 -8.88
N VAL A 314 -0.68 3.97 -9.66
CA VAL A 314 -0.76 2.55 -9.26
C VAL A 314 0.18 2.23 -8.10
N ASN A 315 -0.02 1.07 -7.47
CA ASN A 315 1.00 0.44 -6.64
C ASN A 315 2.27 0.14 -7.46
N SER A 316 3.42 0.19 -6.79
CA SER A 316 4.71 -0.06 -7.42
C SER A 316 4.95 -1.56 -7.59
N PRO A 317 5.28 -2.07 -8.80
CA PRO A 317 5.65 -3.46 -9.00
C PRO A 317 7.06 -3.79 -8.46
N TRP A 318 7.73 -2.85 -7.79
CA TRP A 318 9.14 -2.97 -7.40
C TRP A 318 9.37 -4.03 -6.32
N ALA A 319 8.33 -4.38 -5.55
CA ALA A 319 8.40 -5.44 -4.55
C ALA A 319 8.79 -6.81 -5.14
N ALA A 320 8.44 -7.07 -6.40
CA ALA A 320 8.91 -8.24 -7.15
C ALA A 320 10.44 -8.30 -7.29
N LEU A 321 11.11 -7.14 -7.29
CA LEU A 321 12.55 -7.03 -7.51
C LEU A 321 13.32 -7.00 -6.18
N ASN A 322 12.81 -6.29 -5.17
CA ASN A 322 13.53 -6.02 -3.93
C ASN A 322 12.98 -6.76 -2.68
N HIS A 323 11.82 -7.43 -2.80
CA HIS A 323 11.10 -8.08 -1.70
C HIS A 323 10.73 -7.14 -0.54
N ASP A 324 10.52 -5.84 -0.83
CA ASP A 324 10.09 -4.80 0.10
C ASP A 324 8.61 -4.45 -0.15
N TYR A 325 7.71 -5.35 0.25
CA TYR A 325 6.26 -5.17 0.10
C TYR A 325 5.73 -4.03 0.98
N GLY A 326 6.38 -3.73 2.11
CA GLY A 326 6.05 -2.56 2.92
C GLY A 326 6.20 -1.25 2.16
N LEU A 327 7.22 -1.12 1.31
CA LEU A 327 7.40 0.05 0.43
C LEU A 327 6.25 0.20 -0.56
N GLU A 328 5.83 -0.88 -1.20
CA GLU A 328 4.69 -0.87 -2.12
C GLU A 328 3.39 -0.49 -1.41
N LEU A 329 3.06 -1.17 -0.30
CA LEU A 329 1.79 -0.97 0.40
C LEU A 329 1.68 0.43 1.00
N VAL A 330 2.73 0.90 1.68
CA VAL A 330 2.77 2.25 2.26
C VAL A 330 2.81 3.31 1.15
N GLY A 331 3.60 3.08 0.09
CA GLY A 331 3.64 3.95 -1.08
C GLY A 331 2.28 4.13 -1.70
N TRP A 332 1.59 3.03 -2.01
CA TRP A 332 0.27 3.08 -2.62
C TRP A 332 -0.78 3.69 -1.70
N MET A 333 -0.84 3.29 -0.42
CA MET A 333 -1.77 3.89 0.55
C MET A 333 -1.58 5.40 0.68
N SER A 334 -0.34 5.90 0.65
CA SER A 334 -0.06 7.34 0.69
C SER A 334 -0.61 8.07 -0.55
N HIS A 335 -0.41 7.52 -1.75
CA HIS A 335 -0.90 8.09 -3.01
C HIS A 335 -2.42 8.11 -3.08
N ILE A 336 -3.09 7.11 -2.50
CA ILE A 336 -4.55 7.01 -2.53
C ILE A 336 -5.22 7.60 -1.27
N ALA A 337 -4.50 8.25 -0.36
CA ALA A 337 -5.12 8.90 0.80
C ALA A 337 -6.09 10.03 0.34
N GLU A 338 -5.69 10.79 -0.67
CA GLU A 338 -6.51 11.72 -1.46
C GLU A 338 -6.53 11.23 -2.92
N LEU A 339 -7.55 11.58 -3.70
CA LEU A 339 -7.54 11.34 -5.15
C LEU A 339 -7.61 12.65 -5.95
N PRO A 340 -7.01 12.71 -7.15
CA PRO A 340 -7.21 13.83 -8.07
C PRO A 340 -8.70 14.07 -8.35
N GLY A 341 -9.11 15.33 -8.38
CA GLY A 341 -10.49 15.71 -8.74
C GLY A 341 -11.58 15.47 -7.68
N GLU A 342 -11.25 15.09 -6.43
CA GLU A 342 -12.25 14.98 -5.34
C GLU A 342 -12.86 16.32 -4.90
N LYS A 343 -12.27 17.45 -5.33
CA LYS A 343 -12.94 18.75 -5.36
C LYS A 343 -13.34 19.06 -6.79
N GLY A 344 -14.58 18.74 -7.15
CA GLY A 344 -15.21 19.37 -8.31
C GLY A 344 -15.21 20.88 -8.08
N GLY A 345 -14.53 21.64 -8.95
CA GLY A 345 -14.84 23.06 -9.10
C GLY A 345 -16.34 23.21 -9.33
N ALA A 346 -16.94 24.29 -8.82
CA ALA A 346 -18.37 24.54 -8.94
C ALA A 346 -18.84 24.30 -10.39
N GLY A 347 -19.62 23.23 -10.61
CA GLY A 347 -20.19 22.87 -11.92
C GLY A 347 -19.68 21.58 -12.58
N VAL A 348 -18.70 20.86 -12.03
CA VAL A 348 -18.28 19.54 -12.56
C VAL A 348 -18.78 18.43 -11.62
N PRO A 349 -19.55 17.43 -12.10
CA PRO A 349 -19.96 16.30 -11.27
C PRO A 349 -18.74 15.60 -10.68
N SER A 350 -18.72 15.49 -9.34
CA SER A 350 -17.80 14.61 -8.63
C SER A 350 -18.11 13.16 -9.00
N ALA A 351 -17.32 12.62 -9.92
CA ALA A 351 -17.22 11.20 -10.17
C ALA A 351 -15.73 10.88 -10.28
N SER A 352 -15.05 10.78 -9.14
CA SER A 352 -13.66 10.30 -9.12
C SER A 352 -13.60 9.00 -9.93
N PRO A 353 -12.68 8.87 -10.92
CA PRO A 353 -12.54 7.65 -11.71
C PRO A 353 -12.12 6.44 -10.86
N GLY A 354 -11.83 6.67 -9.57
CA GLY A 354 -11.27 5.71 -8.62
C GLY A 354 -9.76 5.66 -8.76
N TYR A 355 -9.14 4.62 -8.20
CA TYR A 355 -7.70 4.42 -8.25
C TYR A 355 -7.35 3.05 -8.83
N PRO A 356 -6.19 2.91 -9.49
CA PRO A 356 -5.79 1.67 -10.14
C PRO A 356 -4.95 0.75 -9.22
N PHE A 357 -5.11 -0.56 -9.39
CA PHE A 357 -4.20 -1.61 -8.91
C PHE A 357 -3.49 -2.21 -10.13
N ARG A 358 -2.19 -2.49 -10.01
CA ARG A 358 -1.35 -3.08 -11.07
C ARG A 358 -0.66 -4.32 -10.55
N TYR A 359 -0.66 -5.37 -11.37
CA TYR A 359 -0.02 -6.64 -11.05
C TYR A 359 0.95 -7.05 -12.14
N TYR A 360 2.18 -7.40 -11.74
CA TYR A 360 3.32 -7.63 -12.63
C TYR A 360 3.46 -9.12 -12.91
N ILE A 361 3.02 -9.61 -14.06
CA ILE A 361 2.89 -11.04 -14.38
C ILE A 361 3.92 -11.49 -15.43
N HIS A 362 4.25 -10.63 -16.38
CA HIS A 362 5.34 -10.82 -17.34
C HIS A 362 6.14 -9.53 -17.53
N ASP A 363 7.31 -9.65 -18.15
CA ASP A 363 8.09 -8.51 -18.58
C ASP A 363 8.46 -8.66 -20.07
N PRO A 364 8.04 -7.72 -20.94
CA PRO A 364 8.40 -7.77 -22.34
C PRO A 364 9.84 -7.34 -22.61
N TRP A 365 10.53 -6.60 -21.75
CA TRP A 365 11.87 -6.05 -22.03
C TRP A 365 12.98 -6.64 -21.16
N TRP A 366 12.70 -7.09 -19.94
CA TRP A 366 13.61 -7.91 -19.13
C TRP A 366 13.26 -9.39 -19.30
N LEU A 367 14.27 -10.27 -19.47
CA LEU A 367 14.08 -11.70 -19.65
C LEU A 367 13.63 -12.38 -18.34
N ASN A 368 12.37 -12.20 -17.99
CA ASN A 368 11.71 -12.81 -16.83
C ASN A 368 10.19 -12.89 -17.03
N SER A 369 9.51 -13.59 -16.13
CA SER A 369 8.06 -13.60 -15.98
C SER A 369 7.75 -13.61 -14.50
N PRO A 370 7.52 -12.45 -13.87
CA PRO A 370 7.55 -12.32 -12.41
C PRO A 370 6.60 -13.26 -11.68
N TRP A 371 5.43 -13.58 -12.25
CA TRP A 371 4.56 -14.63 -11.71
C TRP A 371 5.28 -15.97 -11.53
N LEU A 372 6.02 -16.40 -12.54
CA LEU A 372 6.70 -17.69 -12.58
C LEU A 372 8.01 -17.68 -11.78
N ASP A 373 8.85 -16.65 -11.96
CA ASP A 373 10.25 -16.67 -11.52
C ASP A 373 10.61 -15.73 -10.37
N ARG A 374 9.79 -14.72 -10.05
CA ARG A 374 10.02 -13.81 -8.91
C ARG A 374 9.11 -14.11 -7.74
N TYR A 375 7.81 -14.26 -8.01
CA TYR A 375 6.83 -14.63 -7.00
C TYR A 375 6.81 -16.14 -6.75
N GLY A 376 7.41 -16.96 -7.61
CA GLY A 376 7.40 -18.42 -7.45
C GLY A 376 6.01 -19.01 -7.51
N ARG A 377 5.10 -18.40 -8.29
CA ARG A 377 3.68 -18.75 -8.41
C ARG A 377 2.90 -18.59 -7.10
N GLU A 378 3.36 -17.69 -6.23
CA GLU A 378 2.68 -17.32 -4.99
C GLU A 378 1.89 -16.00 -5.16
N PRO A 379 0.61 -15.95 -4.74
CA PRO A 379 -0.29 -14.81 -4.96
C PRO A 379 -0.20 -13.69 -3.90
N HIS A 380 0.86 -13.61 -3.10
CA HIS A 380 0.95 -12.61 -2.02
C HIS A 380 0.84 -11.18 -2.56
N ASP A 381 1.39 -10.91 -3.73
CA ASP A 381 1.34 -9.59 -4.36
C ASP A 381 0.02 -9.30 -5.13
N ILE A 382 -0.96 -10.20 -5.00
CA ILE A 382 -2.37 -9.96 -5.29
C ILE A 382 -3.10 -9.68 -3.98
N TYR A 383 -2.90 -10.56 -2.99
CA TYR A 383 -3.67 -10.56 -1.75
C TYR A 383 -3.29 -9.45 -0.76
N LEU A 384 -2.03 -9.03 -0.73
CA LEU A 384 -1.59 -7.93 0.13
C LEU A 384 -2.15 -6.60 -0.39
N PRO A 385 -1.95 -6.19 -1.67
CA PRO A 385 -2.53 -4.94 -2.16
C PRO A 385 -4.06 -4.96 -2.13
N LEU A 386 -4.72 -6.04 -2.57
CA LEU A 386 -6.19 -6.08 -2.59
C LEU A 386 -6.83 -6.27 -1.20
N ALA A 387 -6.05 -6.42 -0.13
CA ALA A 387 -6.53 -6.26 1.24
C ALA A 387 -6.45 -4.80 1.73
N CYS A 388 -5.76 -3.92 1.00
CA CYS A 388 -5.69 -2.50 1.30
C CYS A 388 -6.88 -1.72 0.73
N ASN A 389 -7.37 -0.75 1.50
CA ASN A 389 -8.49 0.11 1.10
C ASN A 389 -8.31 1.56 1.59
N ARG A 390 -9.04 2.47 0.96
CA ARG A 390 -9.15 3.87 1.41
C ARG A 390 -10.56 4.22 1.86
N ILE A 391 -10.65 5.21 2.75
CA ILE A 391 -11.90 5.86 3.13
C ILE A 391 -12.04 7.17 2.34
N GLY A 392 -13.09 7.27 1.53
CA GLY A 392 -13.42 8.48 0.76
C GLY A 392 -13.97 9.62 1.61
N SER A 393 -14.17 10.80 1.01
CA SER A 393 -14.68 12.00 1.70
C SER A 393 -16.12 11.87 2.24
N ASP A 394 -16.89 10.94 1.70
CA ASP A 394 -18.23 10.57 2.16
C ASP A 394 -18.22 9.43 3.20
N GLY A 395 -17.05 8.90 3.53
CA GLY A 395 -16.84 7.79 4.45
C GLY A 395 -17.18 6.43 3.85
N ALA A 396 -17.24 6.30 2.52
CA ALA A 396 -17.32 5.00 1.85
C ALA A 396 -15.94 4.34 1.80
N ILE A 397 -15.93 3.01 1.93
CA ILE A 397 -14.76 2.19 1.60
C ILE A 397 -14.69 2.05 0.09
N VAL A 398 -13.62 2.57 -0.51
CA VAL A 398 -13.48 2.63 -1.97
C VAL A 398 -12.52 1.52 -2.42
N PRO A 399 -12.95 0.59 -3.29
CA PRO A 399 -12.06 -0.39 -3.90
C PRO A 399 -11.27 0.19 -5.09
N PRO A 400 -10.19 -0.48 -5.53
CA PRO A 400 -9.54 -0.16 -6.80
C PRO A 400 -10.56 -0.23 -7.94
N ALA A 401 -10.63 0.83 -8.73
CA ALA A 401 -11.55 0.91 -9.85
C ALA A 401 -11.05 0.14 -11.08
N SER A 402 -9.73 -0.05 -11.20
CA SER A 402 -9.16 -0.77 -12.34
C SER A 402 -8.03 -1.70 -11.93
N LEU A 403 -7.89 -2.78 -12.69
CA LEU A 403 -6.78 -3.73 -12.63
C LEU A 403 -5.92 -3.58 -13.87
N SER A 404 -4.62 -3.39 -13.72
CA SER A 404 -3.64 -3.38 -14.80
C SER A 404 -2.71 -4.59 -14.72
N LEU A 405 -2.59 -5.34 -15.81
CA LEU A 405 -1.71 -6.52 -15.88
C LEU A 405 -0.47 -6.18 -16.70
N LEU A 406 0.67 -5.99 -16.02
CA LEU A 406 1.97 -5.67 -16.62
C LEU A 406 2.76 -6.95 -16.83
N THR A 407 3.21 -7.27 -18.03
CA THR A 407 2.39 -7.26 -19.24
C THR A 407 1.73 -8.62 -19.45
N ILE A 408 0.89 -8.74 -20.45
CA ILE A 408 0.25 -10.02 -20.82
C ILE A 408 1.08 -10.85 -21.81
N ASP A 409 2.08 -10.24 -22.45
CA ASP A 409 3.08 -10.91 -23.29
C ASP A 409 4.43 -11.02 -22.58
N ASP A 410 5.13 -12.14 -22.80
CA ASP A 410 6.46 -12.35 -22.25
C ASP A 410 7.56 -11.65 -23.05
N SER A 411 8.83 -11.75 -22.60
CA SER A 411 9.97 -11.07 -23.21
C SER A 411 10.20 -11.41 -24.69
N LEU A 412 9.68 -12.57 -25.13
CA LEU A 412 9.73 -13.06 -26.50
C LEU A 412 8.45 -12.75 -27.28
N GLY A 413 7.50 -11.99 -26.73
CA GLY A 413 6.22 -11.66 -27.35
C GLY A 413 5.26 -12.83 -27.45
N ARG A 414 5.42 -13.87 -26.63
CA ARG A 414 4.47 -14.99 -26.56
C ARG A 414 3.36 -14.64 -25.57
N LEU A 415 2.20 -15.26 -25.75
CA LEU A 415 1.03 -15.10 -24.87
C LEU A 415 0.74 -16.41 -24.13
N PRO A 416 1.56 -16.80 -23.13
CA PRO A 416 1.44 -18.10 -22.48
C PRO A 416 0.12 -18.20 -21.69
N ARG A 417 -0.70 -19.21 -21.98
CA ARG A 417 -1.99 -19.45 -21.28
C ARG A 417 -1.85 -19.89 -19.83
N GLU A 418 -0.66 -20.34 -19.41
CA GLU A 418 -0.41 -20.82 -18.04
C GLU A 418 -0.70 -19.73 -17.00
N VAL A 419 -0.11 -18.56 -17.17
CA VAL A 419 -0.21 -17.44 -16.22
C VAL A 419 -1.64 -16.94 -16.01
N PRO A 420 -2.43 -16.57 -17.05
CA PRO A 420 -3.81 -16.13 -16.84
C PRO A 420 -4.69 -17.18 -16.15
N ASN A 421 -4.44 -18.48 -16.39
CA ASN A 421 -5.19 -19.56 -15.74
C ASN A 421 -4.86 -19.69 -14.25
N GLU A 422 -3.66 -19.29 -13.82
CA GLU A 422 -3.21 -19.37 -12.44
C GLU A 422 -3.58 -18.14 -11.62
N ILE A 423 -3.41 -16.94 -12.17
CA ILE A 423 -3.64 -15.70 -11.43
C ILE A 423 -5.13 -15.34 -11.31
N THR A 424 -5.96 -15.73 -12.30
CA THR A 424 -7.36 -15.28 -12.38
C THR A 424 -8.16 -15.69 -11.14
N PRO A 425 -8.11 -16.95 -10.66
CA PRO A 425 -8.82 -17.35 -9.44
C PRO A 425 -8.40 -16.54 -8.20
N HIS A 426 -7.11 -16.19 -8.09
CA HIS A 426 -6.59 -15.39 -6.98
C HIS A 426 -7.13 -13.96 -6.99
N ILE A 427 -7.16 -13.32 -8.16
CA ILE A 427 -7.71 -11.96 -8.35
C ILE A 427 -9.21 -11.95 -8.05
N GLN A 428 -9.97 -12.91 -8.58
CA GLN A 428 -11.41 -13.02 -8.33
C GLN A 428 -11.71 -13.28 -6.85
N ARG A 429 -10.88 -14.08 -6.18
CA ARG A 429 -11.01 -14.31 -4.74
C ARG A 429 -10.76 -13.03 -3.95
N ALA A 430 -9.68 -12.32 -4.24
CA ALA A 430 -9.32 -11.08 -3.57
C ALA A 430 -10.40 -9.99 -3.76
N LEU A 431 -11.02 -9.91 -4.95
CA LEU A 431 -12.17 -9.03 -5.21
C LEU A 431 -13.39 -9.40 -4.34
N ALA A 432 -13.74 -10.68 -4.29
CA ALA A 432 -14.89 -11.16 -3.51
C ALA A 432 -14.69 -10.89 -2.01
N ASP A 433 -13.46 -11.02 -1.52
CA ASP A 433 -13.08 -10.83 -0.12
C ASP A 433 -12.60 -9.39 0.19
N PHE A 434 -12.68 -8.46 -0.78
CA PHE A 434 -12.22 -7.08 -0.64
C PHE A 434 -12.84 -6.40 0.61
N PRO A 435 -12.12 -5.49 1.30
CA PRO A 435 -12.66 -4.85 2.49
C PRO A 435 -13.93 -4.00 2.22
N ASP A 436 -14.89 -4.02 3.15
CA ASP A 436 -16.07 -3.13 3.16
C ASP A 436 -16.21 -2.32 4.44
N ALA A 437 -15.27 -2.46 5.37
CA ALA A 437 -15.13 -1.65 6.56
C ALA A 437 -13.65 -1.40 6.87
N PRO A 438 -13.32 -0.40 7.71
CA PRO A 438 -11.97 -0.23 8.19
C PRO A 438 -11.44 -1.52 8.84
N GLY A 439 -10.20 -1.87 8.52
CA GLY A 439 -9.53 -3.03 9.11
C GLY A 439 -9.08 -2.78 10.54
N LEU A 440 -8.20 -3.65 11.05
CA LEU A 440 -7.68 -3.53 12.42
C LEU A 440 -7.02 -2.16 12.66
N LEU A 441 -6.21 -1.69 11.71
CA LEU A 441 -5.53 -0.40 11.79
C LEU A 441 -5.95 0.51 10.62
N THR A 442 -6.23 1.77 10.95
CA THR A 442 -6.52 2.83 9.98
C THR A 442 -5.48 3.93 10.08
N TRP A 443 -4.69 4.10 9.03
CA TRP A 443 -3.71 5.18 8.92
C TRP A 443 -4.42 6.49 8.62
N VAL A 444 -4.44 7.41 9.59
CA VAL A 444 -4.81 8.81 9.36
C VAL A 444 -3.58 9.50 8.78
N TYR A 445 -3.50 9.53 7.45
CA TYR A 445 -2.36 10.03 6.69
C TYR A 445 -2.34 11.56 6.67
N PRO A 446 -1.25 12.20 7.14
CA PRO A 446 -1.12 13.66 7.20
C PRO A 446 -0.76 14.24 5.81
N PHE A 447 -1.63 14.03 4.82
CA PHE A 447 -1.37 14.39 3.42
C PHE A 447 -1.07 15.88 3.26
N ASP A 448 -1.94 16.75 3.75
CA ASP A 448 -1.75 18.20 3.63
C ASP A 448 -0.63 18.71 4.55
N GLU A 449 -0.53 18.15 5.75
CA GLU A 449 0.43 18.56 6.75
C GLU A 449 1.88 18.25 6.33
N TYR A 450 2.16 17.11 5.70
CA TYR A 450 3.49 16.81 5.16
C TYR A 450 3.90 17.77 4.04
N HIS A 451 2.96 18.18 3.18
CA HIS A 451 3.24 19.20 2.18
C HIS A 451 3.55 20.55 2.85
N ASP A 452 2.79 20.95 3.88
CA ASP A 452 3.04 22.20 4.60
C ASP A 452 4.35 22.16 5.39
N GLN A 453 4.71 21.04 5.99
CA GLN A 453 6.01 20.83 6.65
C GLN A 453 7.18 20.87 5.66
N THR A 454 6.96 20.52 4.40
CA THR A 454 8.01 20.56 3.37
C THR A 454 8.15 21.96 2.76
N PHE A 455 7.03 22.61 2.42
CA PHE A 455 7.03 23.85 1.64
C PHE A 455 6.82 25.12 2.48
N ALA A 456 6.09 25.05 3.59
CA ALA A 456 5.79 26.20 4.44
C ALA A 456 6.67 26.25 5.71
N THR A 457 7.01 25.09 6.29
CA THR A 457 7.85 24.97 7.50
C THR A 457 9.10 24.11 7.27
N PRO A 458 9.99 24.53 6.34
CA PRO A 458 10.99 23.68 5.69
C PRO A 458 12.02 22.97 6.59
N SER A 459 12.12 23.33 7.87
CA SER A 459 13.02 22.71 8.85
C SER A 459 12.56 21.32 9.33
N ARG A 460 11.37 20.85 8.89
CA ARG A 460 10.77 19.59 9.36
C ARG A 460 10.81 18.45 8.34
N ALA A 461 11.60 18.58 7.27
CA ALA A 461 11.74 17.56 6.24
C ALA A 461 12.21 16.19 6.80
N SER A 462 12.98 16.17 7.89
CA SER A 462 13.37 14.93 8.58
C SER A 462 12.21 14.20 9.22
N GLU A 463 11.16 14.90 9.68
CA GLU A 463 9.94 14.28 10.21
C GLU A 463 9.10 13.68 9.07
N VAL A 464 8.98 14.41 7.96
CA VAL A 464 8.30 13.94 6.74
C VAL A 464 9.00 12.69 6.19
N PHE A 465 10.33 12.72 6.12
CA PHE A 465 11.15 11.57 5.74
C PHE A 465 10.89 10.38 6.68
N PHE A 466 11.07 10.58 7.99
CA PHE A 466 10.88 9.54 8.98
C PHE A 466 9.50 8.88 8.88
N GLY A 467 8.45 9.67 8.68
CA GLY A 467 7.06 9.22 8.70
C GLY A 467 6.79 7.97 7.86
N ASP A 468 7.02 8.06 6.55
CA ASP A 468 6.67 6.97 5.64
C ASP A 468 7.75 5.87 5.60
N TRP A 469 9.03 6.22 5.79
CA TRP A 469 10.10 5.21 5.91
C TRP A 469 9.89 4.32 7.14
N PHE A 470 9.54 4.91 8.29
CA PHE A 470 9.24 4.15 9.51
C PHE A 470 8.00 3.28 9.35
N MET A 471 6.92 3.80 8.74
CA MET A 471 5.71 3.01 8.50
C MET A 471 5.95 1.84 7.55
N ARG A 472 6.80 2.03 6.52
CA ARG A 472 7.25 0.92 5.67
C ARG A 472 7.97 -0.15 6.48
N THR A 473 8.92 0.21 7.35
CA THR A 473 9.59 -0.75 8.22
C THR A 473 8.59 -1.44 9.16
N ALA A 474 7.63 -0.70 9.74
CA ALA A 474 6.63 -1.26 10.63
C ALA A 474 5.77 -2.32 9.93
N VAL A 475 5.28 -2.06 8.72
CA VAL A 475 4.53 -3.02 7.89
C VAL A 475 5.39 -4.24 7.56
N ASN A 476 6.65 -4.05 7.14
CA ASN A 476 7.59 -5.15 6.90
C ASN A 476 7.88 -6.00 8.15
N THR A 477 7.66 -5.44 9.35
CA THR A 477 7.81 -6.16 10.64
C THR A 477 6.48 -6.72 11.19
N GLY A 478 5.46 -6.79 10.33
CA GLY A 478 4.17 -7.44 10.59
C GLY A 478 3.09 -6.53 11.20
N LEU A 479 3.24 -5.20 11.16
CA LEU A 479 2.16 -4.28 11.56
C LEU A 479 0.96 -4.48 10.61
N PRO A 480 -0.24 -4.84 11.12
CA PRO A 480 -1.37 -5.22 10.27
C PRO A 480 -2.15 -4.03 9.71
N LEU A 481 -1.47 -3.13 9.00
CA LEU A 481 -2.01 -1.92 8.41
C LEU A 481 -2.56 -2.16 7.00
N ASN A 482 -3.86 -1.92 6.80
CA ASN A 482 -4.49 -2.10 5.50
C ASN A 482 -5.51 -1.00 5.13
N THR A 483 -5.73 -0.01 5.98
CA THR A 483 -6.74 1.03 5.74
C THR A 483 -6.09 2.40 5.82
N VAL A 484 -6.40 3.29 4.87
CA VAL A 484 -5.89 4.67 4.86
C VAL A 484 -7.03 5.68 4.72
N VAL A 485 -6.87 6.82 5.39
CA VAL A 485 -7.73 8.01 5.25
C VAL A 485 -6.85 9.24 5.40
N SER A 486 -7.01 10.27 4.58
CA SER A 486 -6.31 11.54 4.83
C SER A 486 -6.81 12.21 6.10
N ALA A 487 -5.99 13.01 6.78
CA ALA A 487 -6.41 13.80 7.94
C ALA A 487 -7.66 14.65 7.65
N LYS A 488 -7.71 15.25 6.46
CA LYS A 488 -8.88 15.99 5.95
C LYS A 488 -10.13 15.12 5.82
N ASN A 489 -10.04 13.94 5.20
CA ASN A 489 -11.19 13.05 5.04
C ASN A 489 -11.61 12.45 6.39
N TYR A 490 -10.67 12.17 7.30
CA TYR A 490 -10.98 11.74 8.66
C TYR A 490 -11.82 12.79 9.39
N LEU A 491 -11.41 14.06 9.35
CA LEU A 491 -12.15 15.17 9.97
C LEU A 491 -13.57 15.32 9.40
N ALA A 492 -13.73 15.20 8.09
CA ALA A 492 -15.03 15.28 7.43
C ALA A 492 -15.94 14.09 7.80
N THR A 493 -15.42 12.88 7.71
CA THR A 493 -16.21 11.65 7.83
C THR A 493 -16.51 11.28 9.28
N ARG A 494 -15.64 11.59 10.25
CA ARG A 494 -15.94 11.40 11.68
C ARG A 494 -17.15 12.22 12.12
N ALA A 495 -17.33 13.41 11.53
CA ALA A 495 -18.48 14.27 11.81
C ALA A 495 -19.75 13.72 11.15
N ALA A 496 -19.64 13.25 9.89
CA ALA A 496 -20.77 12.72 9.14
C ALA A 496 -21.22 11.31 9.57
N LYS A 497 -20.27 10.47 10.04
CA LYS A 497 -20.46 9.06 10.39
C LYS A 497 -19.68 8.71 11.69
N PRO A 498 -20.16 9.11 12.87
CA PRO A 498 -19.43 8.94 14.13
C PRO A 498 -19.02 7.50 14.47
N GLY A 499 -19.77 6.50 13.99
CA GLY A 499 -19.48 5.08 14.22
C GLY A 499 -18.44 4.45 13.28
N LEU A 500 -17.98 5.16 12.25
CA LEU A 500 -17.11 4.60 11.21
C LEU A 500 -15.78 4.05 11.77
N TYR A 501 -15.25 4.68 12.82
CA TYR A 501 -13.94 4.39 13.39
C TYR A 501 -13.99 3.61 14.71
N ALA A 502 -15.16 3.11 15.13
CA ALA A 502 -15.33 2.49 16.45
C ALA A 502 -14.55 1.17 16.61
N GLY A 503 -14.38 0.40 15.53
CA GLY A 503 -13.76 -0.93 15.54
C GLY A 503 -12.32 -0.99 15.02
N THR A 504 -11.66 0.16 14.87
CA THR A 504 -10.29 0.27 14.31
C THR A 504 -9.39 1.06 15.24
N VAL A 505 -8.09 0.77 15.22
CA VAL A 505 -7.08 1.60 15.88
C VAL A 505 -6.61 2.65 14.89
N LEU A 506 -6.80 3.93 15.23
CA LEU A 506 -6.26 5.02 14.43
C LEU A 506 -4.74 5.04 14.62
N VAL A 507 -4.01 5.09 13.51
CA VAL A 507 -2.54 5.19 13.49
C VAL A 507 -2.17 6.49 12.79
N THR A 508 -1.32 7.32 13.38
CA THR A 508 -0.95 8.63 12.79
C THR A 508 0.29 9.19 13.48
N PRO A 509 1.14 10.00 12.81
CA PRO A 509 2.17 10.72 13.53
C PRO A 509 1.54 11.69 14.51
N ALA A 510 2.26 12.08 15.56
CA ALA A 510 1.70 12.99 16.55
C ALA A 510 1.33 14.34 15.92
N PRO A 511 0.06 14.80 16.05
CA PRO A 511 -0.41 16.00 15.38
C PRO A 511 0.16 17.27 16.02
N ASP A 512 0.28 18.33 15.22
CA ASP A 512 0.71 19.64 15.69
C ASP A 512 -0.32 20.25 16.66
N ALA A 513 0.18 20.97 17.67
CA ALA A 513 -0.63 21.67 18.65
C ALA A 513 -1.61 22.66 18.00
N GLY A 514 -2.84 22.70 18.50
CA GLY A 514 -3.86 23.65 18.05
C GLY A 514 -4.51 23.33 16.69
N THR A 515 -4.14 22.22 16.05
CA THR A 515 -4.78 21.79 14.79
C THR A 515 -6.15 21.13 15.03
N PRO A 516 -7.06 21.18 14.03
CA PRO A 516 -8.32 20.43 14.08
C PRO A 516 -8.11 18.93 14.26
N LEU A 517 -7.04 18.38 13.67
CA LEU A 517 -6.67 16.97 13.83
C LEU A 517 -6.33 16.65 15.29
N ALA A 518 -5.50 17.46 15.96
CA ALA A 518 -5.17 17.26 17.37
C ALA A 518 -6.43 17.25 18.26
N ALA A 519 -7.34 18.21 18.05
CA ALA A 519 -8.60 18.27 18.80
C ALA A 519 -9.49 17.04 18.54
N ALA A 520 -9.59 16.60 17.29
CA ALA A 520 -10.39 15.44 16.90
C ALA A 520 -9.86 14.12 17.49
N LEU A 521 -8.53 13.96 17.53
CA LEU A 521 -7.88 12.77 18.10
C LEU A 521 -7.98 12.73 19.63
N LEU A 522 -7.85 13.87 20.31
CA LEU A 522 -8.12 13.97 21.74
C LEU A 522 -9.57 13.58 22.06
N GLU A 523 -10.52 14.08 21.27
CA GLU A 523 -11.92 13.71 21.44
C GLU A 523 -12.17 12.22 21.18
N HIS A 524 -11.55 11.65 20.14
CA HIS A 524 -11.64 10.22 19.86
C HIS A 524 -11.22 9.36 21.06
N ILE A 525 -10.13 9.74 21.74
CA ILE A 525 -9.69 9.07 22.98
C ILE A 525 -10.70 9.26 24.12
N ARG A 526 -11.22 10.48 24.33
CA ARG A 526 -12.22 10.76 25.39
C ARG A 526 -13.49 9.94 25.20
N THR A 527 -13.88 9.68 23.95
CA THR A 527 -15.08 8.90 23.62
C THR A 527 -14.87 7.38 23.58
N GLY A 528 -13.69 6.88 23.97
CA GLY A 528 -13.45 5.43 24.04
C GLY A 528 -12.64 4.85 22.88
N GLY A 529 -12.27 5.66 21.89
CA GLY A 529 -11.53 5.22 20.71
C GLY A 529 -10.08 4.85 21.00
N PHE A 530 -9.51 4.04 20.11
CA PHE A 530 -8.10 3.63 20.16
C PHE A 530 -7.24 4.48 19.23
N LEU A 531 -6.09 4.92 19.73
CA LEU A 531 -5.12 5.74 19.00
C LEU A 531 -3.70 5.24 19.26
N LEU A 532 -2.95 5.03 18.20
CA LEU A 532 -1.52 4.72 18.21
C LEU A 532 -0.76 5.83 17.47
N LEU A 533 -0.01 6.62 18.24
CA LEU A 533 0.84 7.69 17.74
C LEU A 533 2.26 7.18 17.48
N TYR A 534 2.91 7.75 16.47
CA TYR A 534 4.32 7.50 16.23
C TYR A 534 5.14 8.76 15.95
N GLY A 535 6.45 8.68 16.15
CA GLY A 535 7.38 9.76 15.84
C GLY A 535 7.60 10.78 16.97
N PRO A 536 8.26 11.91 16.66
CA PRO A 536 8.60 12.93 17.64
C PRO A 536 7.35 13.63 18.19
N LEU A 537 7.45 14.15 19.42
CA LEU A 537 6.36 14.88 20.10
C LEU A 537 6.64 16.39 20.20
N THR A 538 7.73 16.89 19.62
CA THR A 538 8.23 18.26 19.77
C THR A 538 7.17 19.33 19.49
N HIS A 539 6.32 19.10 18.48
CA HIS A 539 5.30 20.03 18.01
C HIS A 539 3.88 19.72 18.53
N THR A 540 3.73 18.68 19.35
CA THR A 540 2.45 18.19 19.85
C THR A 540 1.89 19.06 20.97
N SER A 541 0.56 19.06 21.12
CA SER A 541 -0.12 19.84 22.17
C SER A 541 0.30 19.42 23.61
N PRO A 542 0.41 20.39 24.54
CA PRO A 542 0.62 20.09 25.97
C PRO A 542 -0.44 19.15 26.56
N GLU A 543 -1.69 19.23 26.06
CA GLU A 543 -2.77 18.35 26.50
C GLU A 543 -2.49 16.88 26.13
N LEU A 544 -2.08 16.61 24.89
CA LEU A 544 -1.73 15.25 24.47
C LEU A 544 -0.50 14.73 25.22
N LEU A 545 0.51 15.58 25.44
CA LEU A 545 1.66 15.26 26.30
C LEU A 545 1.23 14.89 27.73
N SER A 546 0.29 15.64 28.31
CA SER A 546 -0.28 15.35 29.62
C SER A 546 -1.01 14.01 29.66
N HIS A 547 -1.80 13.68 28.63
CA HIS A 547 -2.45 12.37 28.52
C HIS A 547 -1.44 11.23 28.42
N LEU A 548 -0.29 11.46 27.76
CA LEU A 548 0.81 10.50 27.66
C LEU A 548 1.71 10.48 28.91
N GLY A 549 1.55 11.41 29.86
CA GLY A 549 2.46 11.54 31.02
C GLY A 549 3.89 11.92 30.63
N LEU A 550 4.05 12.64 29.53
CA LEU A 550 5.34 13.01 28.93
C LEU A 550 5.52 14.52 28.89
N ARG A 551 6.77 14.94 28.72
CA ARG A 551 7.20 16.30 28.41
C ARG A 551 8.32 16.26 27.37
N THR A 552 8.51 17.34 26.64
CA THR A 552 9.63 17.51 25.68
C THR A 552 10.68 18.48 26.24
N GLY A 553 11.80 18.65 25.54
CA GLY A 553 12.87 19.57 25.93
C GLY A 553 13.83 19.03 26.99
N ALA A 554 13.89 17.72 27.23
CA ALA A 554 14.98 17.11 27.99
C ALA A 554 16.30 17.15 27.20
N ALA A 555 17.42 16.91 27.88
CA ALA A 555 18.71 16.81 27.21
C ALA A 555 18.63 15.71 26.12
N PRO A 556 18.98 16.03 24.86
CA PRO A 556 18.74 15.16 23.71
C PRO A 556 19.62 13.91 23.77
N LEU A 557 19.04 12.75 23.44
CA LEU A 557 19.77 11.51 23.17
C LEU A 557 19.85 11.25 21.66
N ASP A 558 21.01 10.79 21.20
CA ASP A 558 21.31 10.43 19.82
C ASP A 558 22.46 9.41 19.76
N GLY A 559 22.64 8.73 18.63
CA GLY A 559 23.71 7.75 18.42
C GLY A 559 23.41 6.37 19.00
N GLU A 560 24.44 5.70 19.55
CA GLU A 560 24.29 4.37 20.13
C GLU A 560 23.58 4.42 21.49
N LEU A 561 22.42 3.76 21.57
CA LEU A 561 21.56 3.69 22.76
C LEU A 561 21.27 2.23 23.13
N THR A 562 20.88 1.99 24.37
CA THR A 562 20.35 0.69 24.80
C THR A 562 18.84 0.75 24.92
N LEU A 563 18.13 -0.07 24.14
CA LEU A 563 16.68 -0.25 24.15
C LEU A 563 16.28 -1.35 25.13
N GLU A 564 15.37 -1.02 26.05
CA GLU A 564 14.73 -1.96 26.96
C GLU A 564 13.21 -1.87 26.78
N THR A 565 12.52 -3.01 26.88
CA THR A 565 11.07 -3.11 26.69
C THR A 565 10.47 -4.09 27.68
N VAL A 566 9.27 -3.76 28.19
CA VAL A 566 8.45 -4.69 28.99
C VAL A 566 7.50 -5.52 28.13
N LEU A 567 7.28 -5.09 26.87
CA LEU A 567 6.51 -5.85 25.90
C LEU A 567 7.25 -7.16 25.56
N ALA A 568 6.51 -8.26 25.46
CA ALA A 568 7.11 -9.54 25.13
C ALA A 568 7.54 -9.56 23.65
N PRO A 569 8.85 -9.73 23.35
CA PRO A 569 9.35 -9.70 21.99
C PRO A 569 8.98 -10.99 21.23
N ASP A 570 9.26 -10.98 19.92
CA ASP A 570 9.31 -12.21 19.12
C ASP A 570 10.36 -13.18 19.67
N ALA A 571 10.14 -14.48 19.50
CA ALA A 571 11.05 -15.51 19.98
C ALA A 571 11.99 -16.00 18.87
N HIS A 572 13.19 -16.44 19.26
CA HIS A 572 14.15 -17.07 18.36
C HIS A 572 14.45 -18.51 18.79
N ARG A 573 14.34 -19.46 17.86
CA ARG A 573 14.51 -20.90 18.14
C ARG A 573 15.95 -21.29 18.42
N ASP A 574 16.92 -20.50 17.97
CA ASP A 574 18.34 -20.66 18.33
C ASP A 574 18.66 -20.21 19.77
N GLY A 575 17.67 -19.69 20.51
CA GLY A 575 17.82 -19.19 21.86
C GLY A 575 18.46 -17.79 21.95
N SER A 576 18.71 -17.13 20.83
CA SER A 576 19.23 -15.76 20.82
C SER A 576 18.21 -14.77 21.41
N ALA A 577 18.70 -13.84 22.23
CA ALA A 577 17.88 -12.76 22.74
C ALA A 577 17.57 -11.72 21.64
N PHE A 578 16.52 -10.94 21.85
CA PHE A 578 16.26 -9.77 21.02
C PHE A 578 17.40 -8.73 21.20
N PRO A 579 18.03 -8.21 20.12
CA PRO A 579 19.08 -7.21 20.24
C PRO A 579 18.58 -5.94 20.94
N GLN A 580 19.36 -5.44 21.88
CA GLN A 580 19.04 -4.23 22.65
C GLN A 580 19.81 -3.00 22.18
N LYS A 581 20.88 -3.13 21.40
CA LYS A 581 21.64 -1.98 20.89
C LYS A 581 20.87 -1.28 19.79
N LEU A 582 20.62 0.01 19.92
CA LEU A 582 19.96 0.83 18.92
C LEU A 582 20.96 1.84 18.36
N ASN A 583 21.08 1.90 17.03
CA ASN A 583 21.77 3.00 16.36
C ASN A 583 20.75 4.08 15.98
N TYR A 584 20.59 5.07 16.85
CA TYR A 584 19.67 6.17 16.63
C TYR A 584 20.34 7.27 15.80
N ARG A 585 19.69 7.67 14.72
CA ARG A 585 20.21 8.67 13.78
C ARG A 585 19.24 9.85 13.71
N SER A 586 19.42 10.85 14.54
CA SER A 586 18.50 12.00 14.63
C SER A 586 18.12 12.60 13.27
N LEU A 587 19.07 12.68 12.33
CA LEU A 587 18.84 13.14 10.95
C LEU A 587 17.68 12.40 10.25
N LEU A 588 17.65 11.07 10.33
CA LEU A 588 16.67 10.23 9.62
C LEU A 588 15.40 9.97 10.45
N ASN A 589 15.36 10.45 11.70
CA ASN A 589 14.36 10.07 12.70
C ASN A 589 13.51 11.24 13.20
N GLY A 590 13.48 12.37 12.48
CA GLY A 590 12.73 13.56 12.89
C GLY A 590 13.33 14.25 14.12
N GLY A 591 14.66 14.20 14.29
CA GLY A 591 15.39 14.83 15.39
C GLY A 591 15.79 13.89 16.52
N PRO A 592 16.54 14.39 17.52
CA PRO A 592 16.99 13.60 18.68
C PRO A 592 15.82 13.20 19.59
N ILE A 593 16.11 12.35 20.59
CA ILE A 593 15.12 11.96 21.61
C ILE A 593 15.23 12.94 22.78
N ASP A 594 14.27 13.85 22.86
CA ASP A 594 14.19 14.90 23.89
C ASP A 594 12.99 14.71 24.85
N THR A 595 12.26 13.61 24.69
CA THR A 595 11.06 13.30 25.46
C THR A 595 11.42 12.68 26.81
N ASP A 596 10.83 13.16 27.91
CA ASP A 596 11.01 12.62 29.25
C ASP A 596 9.66 12.48 29.98
N ARG A 597 9.65 11.78 31.11
CA ARG A 597 8.48 11.66 31.97
C ARG A 597 8.15 13.00 32.64
N ALA A 598 6.86 13.31 32.73
CA ALA A 598 6.38 14.54 33.37
C ALA A 598 6.62 14.53 34.90
N ASP A 599 6.64 13.36 35.55
CA ASP A 599 6.80 13.17 37.00
C ASP A 599 8.26 13.32 37.49
N ARG A 600 9.26 13.27 36.60
CA ARG A 600 10.69 13.42 36.94
C ARG A 600 11.17 14.87 37.05
N GLY A 601 10.26 15.84 36.94
CA GLY A 601 10.53 17.27 36.87
C GLY A 601 9.99 18.10 38.04
N ALA A 602 10.14 17.64 39.29
CA ALA A 602 10.10 18.53 40.45
C ALA A 602 10.90 17.88 41.59
N GLY A 603 12.05 18.46 41.93
CA GLY A 603 12.77 18.11 43.15
C GLY A 603 11.93 18.48 44.38
N VAL A 604 11.02 17.60 44.78
CA VAL A 604 10.39 17.61 46.10
C VAL A 604 10.83 16.31 46.77
N PRO A 605 11.61 16.36 47.86
CA PRO A 605 12.04 15.15 48.55
C PRO A 605 10.79 14.37 49.04
N PRO A 606 10.84 13.03 49.04
CA PRO A 606 9.71 12.23 49.50
C PRO A 606 9.44 12.58 50.96
N ALA A 607 8.29 13.19 51.23
CA ALA A 607 7.79 13.32 52.58
C ALA A 607 7.59 11.90 53.12
N THR A 608 8.38 11.56 54.13
CA THR A 608 8.30 10.32 54.89
C THR A 608 6.91 10.18 55.48
N TRP A 609 6.08 9.33 54.86
CA TRP A 609 4.79 8.92 55.40
C TRP A 609 5.04 7.89 56.50
N HIS A 610 5.14 8.36 57.75
CA HIS A 610 5.02 7.50 58.92
C HIS A 610 3.54 7.21 59.15
N GLY A 611 3.14 5.97 58.88
CA GLY A 611 1.81 5.48 59.17
C GLY A 611 1.53 5.44 60.68
N HIS A 612 0.36 5.93 61.06
CA HIS A 612 -0.37 5.45 62.23
C HIS A 612 -1.85 5.25 61.85
N PRO A 613 -2.53 4.27 62.48
CA PRO A 613 -3.71 3.64 61.92
C PRO A 613 -5.02 4.38 62.19
N ALA A 614 -6.02 3.97 61.40
CA ALA A 614 -7.37 4.48 61.28
C ALA A 614 -8.14 4.73 62.58
N HIS A 615 -8.97 5.78 62.56
CA HIS A 615 -10.20 5.85 63.33
C HIS A 615 -11.33 6.48 62.50
N ASP A 616 -12.46 5.79 62.51
CA ASP A 616 -13.76 6.19 61.97
C ASP A 616 -14.25 7.55 62.50
N SER A 617 -14.87 8.34 61.63
CA SER A 617 -16.21 8.90 61.85
C SER A 617 -16.67 9.69 60.63
N GLY A 618 -17.89 9.39 60.16
CA GLY A 618 -18.51 10.06 59.02
C GLY A 618 -18.97 11.49 59.31
N VAL A 619 -19.23 12.23 58.24
CA VAL A 619 -20.44 13.03 57.94
C VAL A 619 -20.16 13.88 56.70
N ALA A 620 -21.06 13.80 55.72
CA ALA A 620 -21.03 14.55 54.47
C ALA A 620 -21.35 16.03 54.65
N ARG A 621 -20.67 16.90 53.91
CA ARG A 621 -21.20 18.19 53.43
C ARG A 621 -20.65 18.51 52.04
N ALA A 622 -21.58 18.69 51.10
CA ALA A 622 -21.33 19.16 49.74
C ALA A 622 -21.29 20.69 49.69
N SER A 623 -20.35 21.25 48.91
CA SER A 623 -20.45 22.60 48.35
C SER A 623 -19.55 22.76 47.11
N SER A 624 -20.22 23.02 45.98
CA SER A 624 -19.78 23.58 44.68
C SER A 624 -18.73 22.87 43.79
N PRO A 625 -18.97 22.81 42.46
CA PRO A 625 -18.15 22.06 41.52
C PRO A 625 -17.02 22.93 40.96
N CYS A 626 -15.81 22.77 41.49
CA CYS A 626 -14.62 22.99 40.67
C CYS A 626 -14.44 21.76 39.78
N SER A 627 -14.21 22.00 38.49
CA SER A 627 -13.85 21.04 37.44
C SER A 627 -13.29 19.73 37.98
N ALA A 628 -14.10 18.66 37.95
CA ALA A 628 -13.66 17.32 38.28
C ALA A 628 -12.60 16.91 37.24
N GLY A 629 -11.34 17.08 37.62
CA GLY A 629 -10.22 16.49 36.93
C GLY A 629 -10.41 14.99 36.86
N VAL A 630 -10.36 14.46 35.65
CA VAL A 630 -10.12 13.05 35.40
C VAL A 630 -8.89 12.66 36.24
N PRO A 631 -8.91 11.58 37.04
CA PRO A 631 -7.70 11.10 37.70
C PRO A 631 -6.59 11.00 36.64
N PRO A 632 -5.35 11.42 36.93
CA PRO A 632 -4.28 11.28 35.94
C PRO A 632 -4.22 9.81 35.53
N ALA A 633 -4.45 9.56 34.24
CA ALA A 633 -4.50 8.21 33.69
C ALA A 633 -3.20 7.49 34.10
N SER A 634 -3.29 6.22 34.51
CA SER A 634 -2.09 5.42 34.75
C SER A 634 -1.32 5.31 33.44
N VAL A 635 -0.14 5.92 33.38
CA VAL A 635 0.75 5.83 32.23
C VAL A 635 1.77 4.73 32.50
N GLU A 636 1.79 3.73 31.63
CA GLU A 636 2.75 2.66 31.62
C GLU A 636 3.85 2.95 30.58
N THR A 637 5.12 2.92 31.01
CA THR A 637 6.24 2.97 30.07
C THR A 637 6.45 1.58 29.48
N LEU A 638 6.30 1.46 28.16
CA LEU A 638 6.42 0.19 27.44
C LEU A 638 7.85 -0.11 27.03
N ALA A 639 8.60 0.93 26.66
CA ALA A 639 10.00 0.83 26.30
C ALA A 639 10.76 2.10 26.70
N THR A 640 12.04 1.94 26.95
CA THR A 640 12.98 3.03 27.26
C THR A 640 14.25 2.89 26.44
N VAL A 641 14.91 4.02 26.19
CA VAL A 641 16.28 4.05 25.67
C VAL A 641 17.20 4.71 26.68
N THR A 642 18.42 4.18 26.82
CA THR A 642 19.45 4.72 27.71
C THR A 642 20.68 5.08 26.92
N GLY A 643 21.15 6.32 27.05
CA GLY A 643 22.39 6.79 26.43
C GLY A 643 23.65 6.38 27.20
N PRO A 644 24.85 6.54 26.62
CA PRO A 644 26.11 6.13 27.25
C PRO A 644 26.39 6.82 28.60
N ALA A 645 25.85 8.02 28.80
CA ALA A 645 25.95 8.77 30.06
C ALA A 645 24.99 8.28 31.17
N GLY A 646 24.15 7.28 30.89
CA GLY A 646 23.15 6.73 31.83
C GLY A 646 21.80 7.46 31.83
N ASP A 647 21.65 8.51 31.02
CA ASP A 647 20.37 9.17 30.79
C ASP A 647 19.36 8.23 30.12
N THR A 648 18.24 7.97 30.79
CA THR A 648 17.14 7.17 30.25
C THR A 648 15.98 8.05 29.81
N ARG A 649 15.36 7.71 28.67
CA ARG A 649 14.16 8.36 28.13
C ARG A 649 13.08 7.33 27.76
N PRO A 650 11.79 7.66 27.95
CA PRO A 650 10.71 6.84 27.41
C PRO A 650 10.80 6.78 25.88
N PHE A 651 10.58 5.60 25.33
CA PHE A 651 10.64 5.31 23.90
C PHE A 651 9.32 4.73 23.36
N ALA A 652 8.51 4.15 24.24
CA ALA A 652 7.10 3.87 24.00
C ALA A 652 6.31 3.94 25.31
N VAL A 653 5.05 4.39 25.26
CA VAL A 653 4.14 4.44 26.42
C VAL A 653 2.73 3.99 26.05
N ALA A 654 2.00 3.49 27.06
CA ALA A 654 0.56 3.29 27.03
C ALA A 654 -0.09 4.18 28.10
N ALA A 655 -1.19 4.82 27.72
CA ALA A 655 -1.99 5.65 28.60
C ALA A 655 -3.49 5.43 28.35
N CYS A 656 -4.34 6.04 29.18
CA CYS A 656 -5.80 5.94 29.07
C CYS A 656 -6.29 4.48 29.03
N ASP A 657 -5.78 3.65 29.95
CA ASP A 657 -6.06 2.21 30.04
C ASP A 657 -5.66 1.42 28.77
N GLY A 658 -4.56 1.82 28.14
CA GLY A 658 -4.03 1.20 26.91
C GLY A 658 -4.62 1.76 25.62
N ARG A 659 -5.64 2.63 25.68
CA ARG A 659 -6.31 3.18 24.49
C ARG A 659 -5.48 4.21 23.73
N LEU A 660 -4.54 4.87 24.41
CA LEU A 660 -3.60 5.79 23.81
C LEU A 660 -2.20 5.19 23.88
N LEU A 661 -1.64 4.84 22.72
CA LEU A 661 -0.28 4.32 22.58
C LEU A 661 0.58 5.36 21.88
N TRP A 662 1.85 5.45 22.28
CA TRP A 662 2.86 6.23 21.56
C TRP A 662 4.15 5.42 21.43
N VAL A 663 4.75 5.46 20.23
CA VAL A 663 6.06 4.86 19.94
C VAL A 663 6.94 5.91 19.26
N ARG A 664 8.08 6.27 19.87
CA ARG A 664 9.02 7.23 19.26
C ARG A 664 9.51 6.76 17.90
N GLY A 665 9.78 5.46 17.80
CA GLY A 665 10.23 4.78 16.60
C GLY A 665 11.67 5.13 16.19
N ALA A 666 12.28 4.26 15.38
CA ALA A 666 13.52 4.56 14.69
C ALA A 666 13.57 3.83 13.34
N LEU A 667 13.99 4.53 12.30
CA LEU A 667 14.48 3.98 11.06
C LEU A 667 15.90 3.43 11.30
N SER A 668 15.99 2.12 11.57
CA SER A 668 17.25 1.37 11.74
C SER A 668 17.88 1.06 10.39
N GLU A 669 18.11 2.10 9.59
CA GLU A 669 18.68 2.02 8.25
C GLU A 669 19.65 3.19 8.02
N THR A 670 20.58 3.04 7.07
CA THR A 670 21.58 4.05 6.71
C THR A 670 21.37 4.53 5.27
N VAL A 671 21.44 5.84 5.07
CA VAL A 671 21.51 6.45 3.74
C VAL A 671 22.95 6.89 3.48
N LYS A 672 23.47 6.58 2.30
CA LYS A 672 24.81 7.02 1.89
C LYS A 672 24.69 8.21 0.94
N LYS A 673 25.62 9.17 1.07
CA LYS A 673 25.77 10.24 0.10
C LYS A 673 26.12 9.68 -1.28
N GLY A 674 25.48 10.20 -2.32
CA GLY A 674 25.80 9.86 -3.71
C GLY A 674 24.98 8.73 -4.34
N GLY A 675 23.68 8.63 -4.01
CA GLY A 675 22.72 7.88 -4.83
C GLY A 675 22.40 6.48 -4.34
N ALA A 676 21.98 6.34 -3.08
CA ALA A 676 21.32 5.11 -2.65
C ALA A 676 19.88 5.09 -3.19
N HIS A 677 19.53 4.07 -3.97
CA HIS A 677 18.13 3.86 -4.40
C HIS A 677 17.21 3.61 -3.19
N LEU A 678 17.71 2.88 -2.18
CA LEU A 678 17.02 2.60 -0.92
C LEU A 678 18.01 2.72 0.25
N PRO A 679 17.53 3.06 1.46
CA PRO A 679 18.34 2.97 2.67
C PRO A 679 18.77 1.51 2.94
N ASN A 680 19.95 1.34 3.55
CA ASN A 680 20.49 0.02 3.87
C ASN A 680 20.16 -0.34 5.31
N PRO A 681 19.47 -1.47 5.58
CA PRO A 681 19.11 -1.85 6.93
C PRO A 681 20.32 -2.16 7.80
N ASP A 682 20.23 -1.82 9.08
CA ASP A 682 21.17 -2.28 10.09
C ASP A 682 21.11 -3.81 10.23
N ASP A 683 22.21 -4.42 10.66
CA ASP A 683 22.27 -5.88 10.88
C ASP A 683 21.33 -6.28 12.04
N PRO A 684 20.24 -7.03 11.78
CA PRO A 684 19.26 -7.42 12.79
C PRO A 684 19.78 -8.42 13.82
N ALA A 685 20.98 -8.98 13.64
CA ALA A 685 21.65 -9.78 14.67
C ALA A 685 22.39 -8.91 15.70
N GLN A 686 22.70 -7.65 15.36
CA GLN A 686 23.47 -6.73 16.20
C GLN A 686 22.63 -5.59 16.74
N TRP A 687 21.71 -5.07 15.92
CA TRP A 687 20.95 -3.86 16.18
C TRP A 687 19.47 -4.13 16.35
N ALA A 688 18.86 -3.38 17.26
CA ALA A 688 17.43 -3.37 17.50
C ALA A 688 16.71 -2.67 16.33
N HIS A 689 15.61 -3.27 15.89
CA HIS A 689 14.68 -2.64 14.95
C HIS A 689 13.36 -2.35 15.69
N PRO A 690 13.20 -1.13 16.23
CA PRO A 690 12.10 -0.81 17.13
C PRO A 690 10.76 -0.62 16.41
N ALA A 691 10.70 -0.68 15.07
CA ALA A 691 9.42 -0.69 14.35
C ALA A 691 8.48 -1.82 14.82
N ARG A 692 9.04 -2.92 15.34
CA ARG A 692 8.27 -4.01 15.98
C ARG A 692 7.46 -3.57 17.20
N LEU A 693 7.88 -2.51 17.91
CA LEU A 693 7.13 -1.95 19.03
C LEU A 693 5.73 -1.50 18.60
N MET A 694 5.55 -1.07 17.34
CA MET A 694 4.23 -0.72 16.80
C MET A 694 3.27 -1.91 16.83
N ARG A 695 3.74 -3.11 16.47
CA ARG A 695 2.97 -4.35 16.53
C ARG A 695 2.83 -4.85 17.97
N TRP A 696 3.92 -4.88 18.73
CA TRP A 696 3.89 -5.42 20.09
C TRP A 696 3.03 -4.59 21.04
N ALA A 697 2.99 -3.25 20.88
CA ALA A 697 2.16 -2.39 21.71
C ALA A 697 0.65 -2.66 21.56
N LEU A 698 0.21 -3.30 20.46
CA LEU A 698 -1.19 -3.71 20.26
C LEU A 698 -1.65 -4.72 21.33
N GLU A 699 -0.74 -5.38 22.06
CA GLU A 699 -1.11 -6.27 23.17
C GLU A 699 -1.86 -5.54 24.28
N LYS A 700 -1.63 -4.23 24.44
CA LYS A 700 -2.35 -3.38 25.39
C LYS A 700 -3.81 -3.15 24.99
N LEU A 701 -4.14 -3.44 23.74
CA LEU A 701 -5.48 -3.44 23.19
C LEU A 701 -6.07 -4.86 23.07
N GLY A 702 -5.37 -5.88 23.59
CA GLY A 702 -5.79 -7.29 23.54
C GLY A 702 -5.44 -8.02 22.24
N TYR A 703 -4.68 -7.39 21.34
CA TYR A 703 -4.19 -8.03 20.12
C TYR A 703 -2.77 -8.54 20.31
N ILE A 704 -2.59 -9.85 20.26
CA ILE A 704 -1.25 -10.47 20.21
C ILE A 704 -1.04 -10.91 18.78
N ILE A 705 0.06 -10.47 18.17
CA ILE A 705 0.59 -10.96 16.89
C ILE A 705 2.09 -11.07 17.09
N ARG A 706 2.62 -12.29 17.20
CA ARG A 706 4.02 -12.59 17.49
C ARG A 706 4.55 -13.66 16.56
N PHE A 707 5.87 -13.64 16.37
CA PHE A 707 6.56 -14.59 15.50
C PHE A 707 7.58 -15.39 16.29
N ASP A 708 7.57 -16.71 16.13
CA ASP A 708 8.68 -17.55 16.54
C ASP A 708 9.55 -17.85 15.32
N LYS A 709 10.70 -17.20 15.26
CA LYS A 709 11.60 -17.22 14.12
C LYS A 709 12.80 -18.13 14.37
N SER A 710 13.51 -18.52 13.32
CA SER A 710 14.73 -19.31 13.47
C SER A 710 15.84 -18.51 14.16
N THR A 711 16.06 -17.27 13.70
CA THR A 711 17.13 -16.36 14.16
C THR A 711 16.64 -14.90 14.09
N PRO A 712 17.36 -13.91 14.67
CA PRO A 712 17.02 -12.50 14.55
C PRO A 712 17.00 -12.00 13.10
N ALA A 713 17.89 -12.55 12.27
CA ALA A 713 18.02 -12.23 10.84
C ALA A 713 16.92 -12.82 9.95
N THR A 714 16.11 -13.73 10.48
CA THR A 714 14.93 -14.22 9.75
C THR A 714 13.96 -13.06 9.58
N LYS A 715 13.58 -12.76 8.33
CA LYS A 715 12.59 -11.72 8.02
C LYS A 715 11.26 -12.02 8.71
N ASP A 716 10.60 -10.97 9.21
CA ASP A 716 9.29 -11.12 9.81
C ASP A 716 8.25 -11.39 8.72
N PRO A 717 7.22 -12.21 9.01
CA PRO A 717 6.05 -12.31 8.15
C PRO A 717 5.30 -10.97 8.05
N LEU A 718 4.83 -10.65 6.85
CA LEU A 718 3.80 -9.63 6.63
C LEU A 718 2.42 -10.26 6.88
N ILE A 719 1.56 -9.52 7.56
CA ILE A 719 0.16 -9.90 7.80
C ILE A 719 -0.72 -8.65 7.77
N LEU A 720 -1.83 -8.70 7.04
CA LEU A 720 -2.86 -7.66 7.00
C LEU A 720 -4.16 -8.21 7.58
N CYS A 721 -4.90 -7.39 8.32
CA CYS A 721 -6.15 -7.75 8.99
C CYS A 721 -7.31 -6.91 8.45
N ALA A 722 -7.90 -7.36 7.34
CA ALA A 722 -9.02 -6.69 6.69
C ALA A 722 -10.38 -7.09 7.26
N ARG A 723 -11.38 -6.23 7.08
CA ARG A 723 -12.79 -6.51 7.42
C ARG A 723 -13.62 -6.61 6.14
N SER A 724 -14.31 -7.75 5.99
CA SER A 724 -15.20 -8.00 4.84
C SER A 724 -16.46 -8.71 5.31
N ARG A 725 -17.63 -8.14 5.01
CA ARG A 725 -18.96 -8.64 5.39
C ARG A 725 -19.07 -9.03 6.86
N GLY A 726 -18.52 -8.21 7.75
CA GLY A 726 -18.49 -8.45 9.20
C GLY A 726 -17.49 -9.51 9.70
N GLY A 727 -16.74 -10.17 8.82
CA GLY A 727 -15.69 -11.14 9.15
C GLY A 727 -14.29 -10.55 9.04
N TRP A 728 -13.30 -11.30 9.49
CA TRP A 728 -11.89 -10.97 9.23
C TRP A 728 -11.43 -11.64 7.94
N VAL A 729 -10.54 -10.97 7.22
CA VAL A 729 -9.78 -11.56 6.12
C VAL A 729 -8.31 -11.30 6.39
N PHE A 730 -7.55 -12.38 6.54
CA PHE A 730 -6.12 -12.31 6.77
C PHE A 730 -5.38 -12.58 5.47
N SER A 731 -4.58 -11.62 5.02
CA SER A 731 -3.63 -11.78 3.93
C SER A 731 -2.23 -11.76 4.50
N GLY A 732 -1.35 -12.66 4.09
CA GLY A 732 0.02 -12.65 4.57
C GLY A 732 1.04 -13.22 3.60
N PHE A 733 2.30 -12.84 3.86
CA PHE A 733 3.47 -13.27 3.13
C PHE A 733 4.62 -13.56 4.09
N THR A 734 5.35 -14.65 3.85
CA THR A 734 6.59 -14.95 4.56
C THR A 734 7.63 -15.49 3.60
N THR A 735 8.89 -15.05 3.75
CA THR A 735 10.01 -15.60 2.96
C THR A 735 10.45 -16.98 3.45
N THR A 736 9.95 -17.43 4.61
CA THR A 736 10.17 -18.78 5.12
C THR A 736 8.92 -19.32 5.81
N THR A 737 8.55 -20.55 5.49
CA THR A 737 7.43 -21.26 6.12
C THR A 737 7.80 -21.86 7.48
N THR A 738 9.05 -21.69 7.92
CA THR A 738 9.51 -22.19 9.23
C THR A 738 9.02 -21.32 10.39
N THR A 739 8.65 -20.07 10.16
CA THR A 739 8.18 -19.15 11.22
C THR A 739 6.79 -19.57 11.73
N THR A 740 6.59 -19.57 13.05
CA THR A 740 5.26 -19.78 13.65
C THR A 740 4.59 -18.44 13.93
N LEU A 741 3.32 -18.29 13.54
CA LEU A 741 2.47 -17.18 13.95
C LEU A 741 1.81 -17.52 15.28
N ARG A 742 1.99 -16.65 16.27
CA ARG A 742 1.32 -16.65 17.58
C ARG A 742 0.35 -15.49 17.66
N TRP A 743 -0.92 -15.75 17.91
CA TRP A 743 -1.91 -14.69 17.90
C TRP A 743 -3.10 -14.85 18.84
N ARG A 744 -3.69 -13.71 19.20
CA ARG A 744 -4.90 -13.56 20.01
C ARG A 744 -5.58 -12.25 19.64
N PHE A 745 -6.91 -12.26 19.58
CA PHE A 745 -7.74 -11.07 19.42
C PHE A 745 -8.62 -10.90 20.67
N PRO A 746 -9.18 -9.71 20.93
CA PRO A 746 -10.10 -9.48 22.04
C PRO A 746 -11.30 -10.43 22.05
N GLN A 747 -11.78 -10.85 20.87
CA GLN A 747 -12.90 -11.78 20.73
C GLN A 747 -12.51 -13.27 20.86
N GLY A 748 -11.21 -13.58 20.99
CA GLY A 748 -10.66 -14.93 21.11
C GLY A 748 -9.51 -15.21 20.15
N VAL A 749 -9.01 -16.44 20.12
CA VAL A 749 -8.00 -16.90 19.17
C VAL A 749 -8.64 -17.06 17.78
N PRO A 750 -8.16 -16.38 16.73
CA PRO A 750 -8.71 -16.56 15.39
C PRO A 750 -8.44 -17.97 14.85
N VAL A 751 -9.48 -18.62 14.28
CA VAL A 751 -9.39 -19.92 13.60
C VAL A 751 -9.90 -19.77 12.16
N PRO A 752 -9.04 -19.34 11.21
CA PRO A 752 -9.45 -19.11 9.83
C PRO A 752 -10.03 -20.36 9.14
N THR A 753 -10.95 -20.17 8.20
CA THR A 753 -11.58 -21.27 7.48
C THR A 753 -10.54 -22.05 6.67
N GLY A 754 -10.51 -23.37 6.86
CA GLY A 754 -9.54 -24.25 6.22
C GLY A 754 -8.24 -24.44 6.99
N THR A 755 -8.16 -24.00 8.25
CA THR A 755 -6.92 -24.05 9.06
C THR A 755 -7.09 -24.79 10.38
N ASP A 756 -5.98 -25.31 10.90
CA ASP A 756 -5.87 -25.86 12.25
C ASP A 756 -5.01 -24.91 13.07
N VAL A 757 -5.47 -24.59 14.27
CA VAL A 757 -4.78 -23.69 15.20
C VAL A 757 -4.59 -24.39 16.52
N HIS A 758 -3.35 -24.46 16.98
CA HIS A 758 -3.01 -25.04 18.27
C HIS A 758 -3.16 -23.97 19.36
N LEU A 759 -4.16 -24.11 20.24
CA LEU A 759 -4.32 -23.23 21.39
C LEU A 759 -3.32 -23.65 22.49
N THR A 760 -2.53 -22.70 22.99
CA THR A 760 -1.45 -22.93 23.96
C THR A 760 -1.80 -22.46 25.37
N GLY A 761 -1.08 -22.97 26.37
CA GLY A 761 -1.16 -22.53 27.77
C GLY A 761 -2.58 -22.63 28.31
N THR A 762 -3.16 -21.49 28.69
CA THR A 762 -4.54 -21.37 29.18
C THR A 762 -5.60 -21.38 28.08
N GLY A 763 -5.24 -21.74 26.85
CA GLY A 763 -6.13 -21.73 25.68
C GLY A 763 -6.49 -20.33 25.16
N THR A 764 -5.61 -19.35 25.41
CA THR A 764 -5.85 -17.94 25.09
C THR A 764 -5.02 -17.42 23.93
N VAL A 765 -3.96 -18.11 23.52
CA VAL A 765 -3.09 -17.78 22.37
C VAL A 765 -3.04 -18.96 21.41
N GLY A 766 -3.26 -18.70 20.12
CA GLY A 766 -3.16 -19.70 19.07
C GLY A 766 -1.80 -19.70 18.38
N GLU A 767 -1.35 -20.87 17.97
CA GLU A 767 -0.18 -21.10 17.13
C GLU A 767 -0.59 -21.72 15.80
N THR A 768 -0.04 -21.20 14.70
CA THR A 768 -0.22 -21.77 13.37
C THR A 768 1.02 -21.54 12.50
N HIS A 769 1.20 -22.44 11.53
CA HIS A 769 2.13 -22.25 10.42
C HIS A 769 1.35 -21.82 9.18
N THR A 770 1.89 -20.86 8.45
CA THR A 770 1.27 -20.34 7.23
C THR A 770 2.12 -20.71 6.01
N PRO A 771 1.51 -20.97 4.84
CA PRO A 771 2.26 -21.07 3.60
C PRO A 771 2.91 -19.72 3.25
N ALA A 772 3.77 -19.71 2.22
CA ALA A 772 4.52 -18.53 1.82
C ALA A 772 3.60 -17.35 1.51
N ALA A 773 2.55 -17.56 0.72
CA ALA A 773 1.44 -16.62 0.57
C ALA A 773 0.12 -17.24 1.05
N TRP A 774 -0.70 -16.47 1.75
CA TRP A 774 -2.02 -16.94 2.19
C TRP A 774 -3.05 -15.82 2.26
N HIS A 775 -4.31 -16.20 2.04
CA HIS A 775 -5.48 -15.33 2.13
C HIS A 775 -6.66 -16.14 2.66
N ARG A 776 -7.10 -15.84 3.90
CA ARG A 776 -8.11 -16.65 4.60
C ARG A 776 -9.14 -15.78 5.29
N GLU A 777 -10.40 -16.03 4.95
CA GLU A 777 -11.55 -15.60 5.74
C GLU A 777 -11.50 -16.25 7.13
N CYS A 778 -11.81 -15.47 8.16
CA CYS A 778 -11.96 -15.93 9.53
C CYS A 778 -13.27 -15.41 10.10
N ARG A 779 -14.16 -16.37 10.39
CA ARG A 779 -15.48 -16.16 10.98
C ARG A 779 -15.55 -16.64 12.43
N ILE A 780 -14.55 -17.39 12.88
CA ILE A 780 -14.58 -18.13 14.14
C ILE A 780 -13.39 -17.69 15.00
N LEU A 781 -13.68 -17.26 16.21
CA LEU A 781 -12.69 -17.06 17.26
C LEU A 781 -13.03 -17.94 18.46
N VAL A 782 -12.00 -18.48 19.11
CA VAL A 782 -12.18 -19.47 20.18
C VAL A 782 -11.36 -19.09 21.40
N GLU A 783 -11.99 -19.23 22.57
CA GLU A 783 -11.31 -19.27 23.85
C GLU A 783 -11.68 -20.56 24.56
N GLN A 784 -10.74 -21.27 25.17
CA GLN A 784 -11.07 -22.49 25.90
C GLN A 784 -10.15 -22.70 27.09
N ALA A 785 -10.56 -23.51 28.08
CA ALA A 785 -9.90 -23.58 29.39
C ALA A 785 -8.51 -24.26 29.41
N GLY A 786 -8.00 -24.72 28.26
CA GLY A 786 -6.72 -25.41 28.19
C GLY A 786 -6.25 -25.67 26.76
N PRO A 787 -5.08 -26.28 26.58
CA PRO A 787 -4.46 -26.42 25.27
C PRO A 787 -5.15 -27.48 24.40
N GLY A 788 -4.99 -27.33 23.10
CA GLY A 788 -5.47 -28.29 22.11
C GLY A 788 -5.66 -27.70 20.73
N ASP A 789 -5.78 -28.59 19.75
CA ASP A 789 -5.99 -28.22 18.36
C ASP A 789 -7.47 -27.91 18.12
N VAL A 790 -7.73 -26.79 17.46
CA VAL A 790 -9.06 -26.39 17.00
C VAL A 790 -9.01 -26.20 15.49
N SER A 791 -10.01 -26.74 14.80
CA SER A 791 -10.10 -26.72 13.34
C SER A 791 -11.37 -26.01 12.90
N CYS A 792 -11.29 -25.18 11.86
CA CYS A 792 -12.47 -24.65 11.15
C CYS A 792 -12.44 -25.12 9.70
N ARG A 793 -13.53 -25.70 9.19
CA ARG A 793 -13.66 -26.21 7.81
C ARG A 793 -15.00 -25.84 7.20
N GLU A 794 -15.01 -25.54 5.90
CA GLU A 794 -16.26 -25.52 5.13
C GLU A 794 -16.84 -26.93 5.12
N HIS A 795 -18.16 -27.04 5.32
CA HIS A 795 -18.89 -28.31 5.28
C HIS A 795 -20.06 -28.19 4.30
N TYR A 796 -20.33 -29.30 3.60
CA TYR A 796 -21.55 -29.47 2.81
C TYR A 796 -22.80 -29.13 3.64
N SER A 797 -23.66 -28.21 3.18
CA SER A 797 -24.86 -27.85 3.96
C SER A 797 -25.91 -28.96 3.96
N GLY A 798 -26.21 -29.55 2.80
CA GLY A 798 -27.20 -30.61 2.64
C GLY A 798 -28.62 -30.27 3.14
N GLU A 799 -28.87 -29.00 3.44
CA GLU A 799 -30.11 -28.47 4.01
C GLU A 799 -30.61 -27.31 3.14
N ILE A 800 -31.88 -27.39 2.73
CA ILE A 800 -32.50 -26.35 1.90
C ILE A 800 -32.58 -25.04 2.69
N GLY A 801 -32.10 -23.95 2.09
CA GLY A 801 -32.10 -22.62 2.70
C GLY A 801 -30.85 -22.27 3.50
N ILE A 802 -29.92 -23.20 3.69
CA ILE A 802 -28.58 -22.94 4.25
C ILE A 802 -27.58 -22.81 3.11
N THR A 803 -26.99 -21.64 2.98
CA THR A 803 -26.05 -21.31 1.90
C THR A 803 -24.63 -21.72 2.26
N ARG A 804 -24.22 -21.53 3.52
CA ARG A 804 -22.89 -21.91 4.02
C ARG A 804 -22.97 -22.58 5.39
N ARG A 805 -22.01 -23.47 5.63
CA ARG A 805 -21.86 -24.18 6.91
C ARG A 805 -20.39 -24.34 7.24
N LEU A 806 -20.00 -23.88 8.41
CA LEU A 806 -18.68 -24.07 8.97
C LEU A 806 -18.74 -25.13 10.07
N ARG A 807 -17.88 -26.15 10.00
CA ARG A 807 -17.65 -27.11 11.09
C ARG A 807 -16.47 -26.64 11.94
N ILE A 808 -16.68 -26.59 13.24
CA ILE A 808 -15.65 -26.27 14.23
C ILE A 808 -15.45 -27.52 15.10
N SER A 809 -14.22 -28.03 15.13
CA SER A 809 -13.86 -29.28 15.82
C SER A 809 -12.77 -29.07 16.86
N GLY A 810 -12.66 -29.98 17.82
CA GLY A 810 -11.59 -29.97 18.85
C GLY A 810 -11.88 -29.09 20.07
N LEU A 811 -13.12 -28.62 20.22
CA LEU A 811 -13.51 -27.70 21.30
C LEU A 811 -13.51 -28.41 22.66
N LYS A 812 -12.90 -27.77 23.67
CA LYS A 812 -12.81 -28.28 25.05
C LYS A 812 -13.29 -27.24 26.06
N ASN A 813 -14.58 -27.29 26.43
CA ASN A 813 -15.21 -26.28 27.27
C ASN A 813 -14.92 -24.87 26.74
N ALA A 814 -15.14 -24.70 25.45
CA ALA A 814 -14.74 -23.54 24.67
C ALA A 814 -15.89 -22.56 24.51
N ILE A 815 -15.58 -21.27 24.57
CA ILE A 815 -16.44 -20.17 24.15
C ILE A 815 -16.08 -19.89 22.69
N VAL A 816 -17.08 -19.98 21.81
CA VAL A 816 -16.91 -19.71 20.38
C VAL A 816 -17.60 -18.41 20.03
N THR A 817 -16.85 -17.51 19.41
CA THR A 817 -17.35 -16.28 18.81
C THR A 817 -17.47 -16.48 17.29
N CYS A 818 -18.70 -16.51 16.77
CA CYS A 818 -19.00 -16.54 15.34
C CYS A 818 -19.26 -15.08 14.86
N LEU A 819 -18.65 -14.71 13.73
CA LEU A 819 -18.80 -13.43 13.03
C LEU A 819 -19.57 -13.67 11.73
N PRO A 820 -20.92 -13.69 11.77
CA PRO A 820 -21.74 -14.05 10.62
C PRO A 820 -21.51 -13.14 9.42
N ASP A 821 -21.82 -13.66 8.23
CA ASP A 821 -21.81 -12.88 7.01
C ASP A 821 -22.97 -11.86 7.04
N THR A 822 -22.64 -10.57 6.92
CA THR A 822 -23.61 -9.47 7.00
C THR A 822 -24.56 -9.40 5.81
N ASP A 823 -24.32 -10.16 4.74
CA ASP A 823 -25.26 -10.32 3.63
C ASP A 823 -26.51 -11.12 4.06
N PHE A 824 -26.45 -11.81 5.20
CA PHE A 824 -27.56 -12.58 5.77
C PHE A 824 -28.11 -11.90 7.03
N PRO A 825 -29.43 -12.00 7.28
CA PRO A 825 -30.01 -11.38 8.46
C PRO A 825 -29.56 -12.15 9.73
N PRO A 826 -29.35 -11.47 10.88
CA PRO A 826 -28.78 -12.08 12.07
C PRO A 826 -29.53 -13.30 12.65
N ASP A 827 -30.81 -13.46 12.30
CA ASP A 827 -31.68 -14.58 12.69
C ASP A 827 -31.58 -15.79 11.75
N ALA A 828 -30.92 -15.67 10.60
CA ALA A 828 -30.60 -16.81 9.73
C ALA A 828 -29.50 -17.71 10.32
N VAL A 829 -28.68 -17.18 11.23
CA VAL A 829 -27.53 -17.89 11.80
C VAL A 829 -27.98 -18.96 12.78
N ARG A 830 -27.50 -20.19 12.57
CA ARG A 830 -27.74 -21.34 13.43
C ARG A 830 -26.43 -21.91 13.94
N ILE A 831 -26.35 -22.10 15.26
CA ILE A 831 -25.23 -22.80 15.91
C ILE A 831 -25.77 -24.09 16.53
N GLN A 832 -25.25 -25.24 16.10
CA GLN A 832 -25.78 -26.56 16.48
C GLN A 832 -24.64 -27.54 16.78
N LYS A 833 -24.90 -28.53 17.62
CA LYS A 833 -23.97 -29.66 17.80
C LYS A 833 -23.95 -30.54 16.55
N ASP A 834 -22.80 -31.14 16.26
CA ASP A 834 -22.70 -32.19 15.23
C ASP A 834 -23.20 -33.53 15.80
N GLU A 835 -24.48 -33.85 15.57
CA GLU A 835 -25.10 -35.13 15.93
C GLU A 835 -25.68 -35.87 14.70
N GLY A 836 -25.15 -35.63 13.49
CA GLY A 836 -25.56 -36.33 12.28
C GLY A 836 -25.09 -35.67 10.97
N TYR A 837 -25.22 -36.40 9.84
CA TYR A 837 -24.69 -36.00 8.52
C TYR A 837 -25.09 -34.59 8.04
N LEU A 838 -26.25 -34.08 8.49
CA LEU A 838 -26.79 -32.77 8.11
C LEU A 838 -26.73 -31.74 9.24
N GLY A 839 -25.97 -31.96 10.32
CA GLY A 839 -25.82 -30.97 11.40
C GLY A 839 -27.10 -30.66 12.18
N THR A 840 -28.08 -31.57 12.16
CA THR A 840 -29.40 -31.40 12.81
C THR A 840 -29.37 -31.68 14.32
N GLY A 841 -28.23 -31.48 14.98
CA GLY A 841 -28.11 -31.66 16.42
C GLY A 841 -28.80 -30.54 17.21
N PRO A 842 -28.84 -30.66 18.56
CA PRO A 842 -29.39 -29.63 19.44
C PRO A 842 -28.77 -28.26 19.18
N ALA A 843 -29.61 -27.22 19.19
CA ALA A 843 -29.16 -25.85 19.10
C ALA A 843 -28.30 -25.47 20.32
N ILE A 844 -27.23 -24.72 20.06
CA ILE A 844 -26.34 -24.20 21.10
C ILE A 844 -26.83 -22.80 21.47
N PRO A 845 -27.14 -22.54 22.76
CA PRO A 845 -27.48 -21.20 23.21
C PRO A 845 -26.34 -20.24 22.94
N PHE A 846 -26.70 -19.05 22.43
CA PHE A 846 -25.74 -18.00 22.15
C PHE A 846 -26.32 -16.63 22.49
N ARG A 847 -25.43 -15.66 22.69
CA ARG A 847 -25.77 -14.25 22.93
C ARG A 847 -25.19 -13.42 21.80
N ARG A 848 -25.92 -12.40 21.38
CA ARG A 848 -25.38 -11.37 20.49
C ARG A 848 -24.58 -10.38 21.34
N THR A 849 -23.40 -10.00 20.86
CA THR A 849 -22.60 -8.96 21.52
C THR A 849 -23.22 -7.58 21.30
N ALA A 850 -22.74 -6.57 22.03
CA ALA A 850 -23.17 -5.19 21.85
C ALA A 850 -22.92 -4.65 20.41
N GLU A 851 -22.04 -5.30 19.65
CA GLU A 851 -21.74 -5.01 18.24
C GLU A 851 -22.80 -5.60 17.27
N GLY A 852 -23.85 -6.25 17.80
CA GLY A 852 -25.08 -6.62 17.09
C GLY A 852 -24.99 -7.87 16.22
N TYR A 853 -23.95 -7.99 15.39
CA TYR A 853 -23.77 -9.12 14.46
C TYR A 853 -22.91 -10.25 15.03
N CYS A 854 -22.06 -9.97 16.01
CA CYS A 854 -21.19 -10.97 16.60
C CYS A 854 -21.96 -11.85 17.62
N ILE A 855 -21.74 -13.16 17.56
CA ILE A 855 -22.47 -14.16 18.34
C ILE A 855 -21.49 -14.98 19.19
N THR A 856 -21.74 -15.08 20.49
CA THR A 856 -20.91 -15.84 21.43
C THR A 856 -21.71 -16.98 22.07
N THR A 857 -21.19 -18.20 22.02
CA THR A 857 -21.84 -19.38 22.61
C THR A 857 -21.69 -19.42 24.13
N GLU A 858 -22.55 -20.19 24.80
CA GLU A 858 -22.19 -20.79 26.09
C GLU A 858 -21.03 -21.78 25.92
N PRO A 859 -20.33 -22.24 26.98
CA PRO A 859 -19.22 -23.17 26.84
C PRO A 859 -19.63 -24.48 26.14
N VAL A 860 -18.87 -24.89 25.11
CA VAL A 860 -19.14 -26.09 24.31
C VAL A 860 -17.93 -27.02 24.27
N THR A 861 -18.20 -28.33 24.24
CA THR A 861 -17.19 -29.38 24.03
C THR A 861 -17.60 -30.24 22.86
N GLY A 862 -16.62 -30.68 22.06
CA GLY A 862 -16.82 -31.53 20.89
C GLY A 862 -16.80 -30.74 19.59
N GLU A 863 -17.78 -31.03 18.72
CA GLU A 863 -17.89 -30.44 17.39
C GLU A 863 -19.22 -29.70 17.22
N ILE A 864 -19.17 -28.56 16.52
CA ILE A 864 -20.32 -27.71 16.27
C ILE A 864 -20.36 -27.24 14.82
N PHE A 865 -21.53 -26.84 14.36
CA PHE A 865 -21.75 -26.14 13.10
C PHE A 865 -22.20 -24.70 13.33
N CYS A 866 -21.60 -23.72 12.64
CA CYS A 866 -22.16 -22.37 12.43
C CYS A 866 -22.68 -22.32 10.98
N SER A 867 -23.98 -22.12 10.78
CA SER A 867 -24.66 -22.17 9.46
C SER A 867 -25.50 -20.92 9.21
N TRP A 868 -25.62 -20.50 7.95
CA TRP A 868 -26.52 -19.41 7.52
C TRP A 868 -26.90 -19.52 6.04
#